data_AF-A0A424LB01-F1
#
_entry.id   AF-A0A424LB01-F1
#
_cell.length_a   1.000
_cell.length_b   1.000
_cell.length_c   1.000
_cell.angle_alpha   90.00
_cell.angle_beta   90.00
_cell.angle_gamma   90.00
#
_symmetry.space_group_name_H-M   'P 1'
#
loop_
_entity.id
_entity.type
_entity.pdbx_description
1 polymer ?
#
loop_
_entity_poly.entity_id
_entity_poly.type
_entity_poly.pdbx_seq_one_letter_code
_entity_poly.pdbx_strand_id
1 'polypeptide(L)'
;MNLRLINAAMQAEMRSTRRLFRYWVFAVLTVIAGIGFFMQLSMVHALGSSASATLAGMSPRFFIAGMGFNMLLFFLIGLTFLAFDVRTRDEREHMSEVLDSRPYSNLEFLIGRILGLTLMVWFSVLAAFLLVQGYGTLVGIFQLPVGESIEPFSVIGFLIYTFFILLVWAAFLVLLSVILRYRILVVIAGLGFLLLQGWAVFNLPLYQQLYVSIMPGFDLGSDIDPVFFAQGDVSKLLTWALLAIGFTLLATRFHPRADGESGQTRLLAGMGVTVLGIAVYVGQIVMAEQRIEAADLVADHHRTFENHPRADIDAIRGDVMIDPGRNLGLTLTLDLNAPEDMDDLVFTLNSGLNITSLSVNSYAGGGGTPAYEFSDGLLIIDHALSAGDRTQLSLEVDGILNPEFGHLDQAISLEKGDYSTGQMGMLGYLSSYYTSAYAALLPGGYWLPTAGSGIPSDDARRYPADYYRIDINVTVPQDWLVAGPGKRTPTGTSGDNHSFRFAPEAWVTRVGLLASEFEQRAVTVGDTTFELLLSPVHMKSIAYFEDADEAIERTLTEMLEHANSLGLEYPYGQLSLVETPSRIRTYGGGWRMDTTQMLPGIMMSRETAFPSARFDTTFSFDNRVQKEEFEEQFEGGIGQAKVEAVMRFSENDFNGGNVFQGVARNFVHYQTSARGDGALALNFMLNDLATRMLTERTGYFSAHMFGDGGFNVIMGQIMGNLGRGRTDSVSQLVTQANTGRPSVWDRALESSLVELDTSKDPDQVLNVLALKSSAISEALLNAYDFEQLGGLLSALVDRYQGTTFTADEFHALAAERGMDLTDLLGNWLDEPGLPGFLISEVKTQRLQDTDTGRPQYQTTLHVRNGEPTPGLFRIEYVWGTRTKDEAVWTEDQTKPIRLKGHVAVEIGIVTASPLLNATFHPYLALNRRVMPLLGGDRMKRAKKGGVDSSERVDAEPFNGVRSSTWHPDQDLQPGTLVIDDLDQRFQFHNANEVQSFDNPFVPIRVDMDQGIPAYQPFMGTPSWWARNSDTREAVGRYRKTMAMKGAGTGESWVAFDTDIPREGRWRLEYHLPERFNKWMRWGTYDIQLAIDGSTQDIEFDSEAAQSGWNRLGDFDLSKGNVQLRVSDKTSGTIVIADAIRWSPLDDAEVLTARAD
;
A
#
# COMPACT_ATOMS: atom_id res chain seq x y z
N MET A 1 29.53 -45.56 20.75
CA MET A 1 29.42 -44.88 19.45
C MET A 1 30.78 -44.32 19.06
N ASN A 2 31.34 -44.74 17.93
CA ASN A 2 32.67 -44.38 17.44
C ASN A 2 32.58 -43.33 16.34
N LEU A 3 32.98 -42.09 16.64
CA LEU A 3 32.91 -40.96 15.71
C LEU A 3 33.72 -41.19 14.42
N ARG A 4 34.81 -41.98 14.46
CA ARG A 4 35.60 -42.30 13.27
C ARG A 4 34.81 -43.15 12.28
N LEU A 5 33.98 -44.07 12.77
CA LEU A 5 33.13 -44.91 11.93
C LEU A 5 31.99 -44.09 11.31
N ILE A 6 31.33 -43.24 12.10
CA ILE A 6 30.29 -42.32 11.60
C ILE A 6 30.85 -41.45 10.47
N ASN A 7 32.02 -40.83 10.68
CA ASN A 7 32.66 -40.00 9.67
C ASN A 7 33.01 -40.79 8.39
N ALA A 8 33.46 -42.03 8.52
CA ALA A 8 33.75 -42.87 7.36
C ALA A 8 32.48 -43.23 6.56
N ALA A 9 31.37 -43.56 7.22
CA ALA A 9 30.08 -43.79 6.57
C ALA A 9 29.54 -42.52 5.90
N MET A 10 29.65 -41.37 6.58
CA MET A 10 29.30 -40.06 6.04
C MET A 10 30.08 -39.72 4.77
N GLN A 11 31.41 -39.83 4.80
CA GLN A 11 32.24 -39.57 3.62
C GLN A 11 31.97 -40.55 2.47
N ALA A 12 31.59 -41.80 2.77
CA ALA A 12 31.20 -42.76 1.75
C ALA A 12 29.87 -42.36 1.09
N GLU A 13 28.87 -41.97 1.90
CA GLU A 13 27.59 -41.49 1.39
C GLU A 13 27.74 -40.23 0.55
N MET A 14 28.50 -39.24 1.03
CA MET A 14 28.79 -38.01 0.28
C MET A 14 29.42 -38.30 -1.09
N ARG A 15 30.40 -39.22 -1.12
CA ARG A 15 31.06 -39.64 -2.37
C ARG A 15 30.11 -40.35 -3.32
N SER A 16 29.20 -41.17 -2.81
CA SER A 16 28.17 -41.85 -3.61
C SER A 16 27.19 -40.86 -4.20
N THR A 17 26.63 -39.98 -3.36
CA THR A 17 25.66 -38.96 -3.76
C THR A 17 26.23 -38.01 -4.80
N ARG A 18 27.50 -37.58 -4.67
CA ARG A 18 28.18 -36.72 -5.65
C ARG A 18 28.30 -37.34 -7.05
N ARG A 19 28.25 -38.68 -7.17
CA ARG A 19 28.31 -39.38 -8.46
C ARG A 19 26.93 -39.50 -9.13
N LEU A 20 25.85 -39.17 -8.43
CA LEU A 20 24.50 -39.22 -8.99
C LEU A 20 24.26 -38.00 -9.89
N PHE A 21 23.89 -38.21 -11.15
CA PHE A 21 23.51 -37.12 -12.06
C PHE A 21 22.38 -36.26 -11.48
N ARG A 22 21.35 -36.89 -10.90
CA ARG A 22 20.20 -36.21 -10.28
C ARG A 22 20.60 -35.25 -9.15
N TYR A 23 21.65 -35.54 -8.39
CA TYR A 23 22.13 -34.62 -7.35
C TYR A 23 22.56 -33.29 -7.96
N TRP A 24 23.34 -33.33 -9.03
CA TRP A 24 23.80 -32.11 -9.72
C TRP A 24 22.66 -31.34 -10.38
N VAL A 25 21.64 -32.03 -10.91
CA VAL A 25 20.43 -31.38 -11.43
C VAL A 25 19.75 -30.56 -10.34
N PHE A 26 19.45 -31.16 -9.18
CA PHE A 26 18.82 -30.43 -8.07
C PHE A 26 19.73 -29.34 -7.50
N ALA A 27 21.03 -29.60 -7.35
CA ALA A 27 21.97 -28.60 -6.87
C ALA A 27 22.02 -27.37 -7.79
N VAL A 28 22.10 -27.56 -9.11
CA VAL A 28 22.12 -26.47 -10.08
C VAL A 28 20.79 -25.74 -10.12
N LEU A 29 19.66 -26.45 -10.16
CA LEU A 29 18.33 -25.83 -10.16
C LEU A 29 18.13 -24.95 -8.92
N THR A 30 18.53 -25.44 -7.74
CA THR A 30 18.41 -24.66 -6.52
C THR A 30 19.32 -23.44 -6.51
N VAL A 31 20.58 -23.58 -6.93
CA VAL A 31 21.51 -22.45 -7.05
C VAL A 31 20.96 -21.41 -8.02
N ILE A 32 20.43 -21.83 -9.17
CA ILE A 32 19.80 -20.93 -10.15
C ILE A 32 18.55 -20.27 -9.59
N ALA A 33 17.69 -20.99 -8.87
CA ALA A 33 16.49 -20.41 -8.27
C ALA A 33 16.83 -19.36 -7.20
N GLY A 34 17.76 -19.66 -6.30
CA GLY A 34 18.22 -18.73 -5.26
C GLY A 34 18.94 -17.51 -5.83
N ILE A 35 19.92 -17.72 -6.71
CA ILE A 35 20.65 -16.62 -7.36
C ILE A 35 19.72 -15.82 -8.28
N GLY A 36 18.80 -16.48 -8.99
CA GLY A 36 17.81 -15.83 -9.84
C GLY A 36 16.92 -14.87 -9.06
N PHE A 37 16.44 -15.29 -7.89
CA PHE A 37 15.68 -14.43 -6.98
C PHE A 37 16.52 -13.26 -6.46
N PHE A 38 17.76 -13.52 -6.02
CA PHE A 38 18.69 -12.47 -5.60
C PHE A 38 18.96 -11.46 -6.73
N MET A 39 19.17 -11.93 -7.97
CA MET A 39 19.40 -11.07 -9.13
C MET A 39 18.14 -10.28 -9.52
N GLN A 40 16.96 -10.87 -9.39
CA GLN A 40 15.69 -10.17 -9.58
C GLN A 40 15.56 -9.00 -8.60
N LEU A 41 15.74 -9.23 -7.30
CA LEU A 41 15.71 -8.16 -6.29
C LEU A 41 16.83 -7.14 -6.50
N SER A 42 18.04 -7.60 -6.85
CA SER A 42 19.16 -6.71 -7.19
C SER A 42 18.83 -5.78 -8.35
N MET A 43 18.11 -6.28 -9.36
CA MET A 43 17.69 -5.49 -10.53
C MET A 43 16.56 -4.51 -10.17
N VAL A 44 15.58 -4.93 -9.35
CA VAL A 44 14.54 -4.02 -8.82
C VAL A 44 15.18 -2.89 -8.01
N HIS A 45 16.09 -3.24 -7.10
CA HIS A 45 16.82 -2.28 -6.25
C HIS A 45 17.67 -1.33 -7.10
N ALA A 46 18.44 -1.84 -8.05
CA ALA A 46 19.27 -1.00 -8.92
C ALA A 46 18.46 -0.03 -9.79
N LEU A 47 17.29 -0.45 -10.30
CA LEU A 47 16.47 0.38 -11.18
C LEU A 47 15.56 1.36 -10.42
N GLY A 48 15.13 1.00 -9.22
CA GLY A 48 14.07 1.70 -8.48
C GLY A 48 14.52 2.41 -7.21
N SER A 49 15.63 2.02 -6.58
CA SER A 49 15.97 2.47 -5.22
C SER A 49 16.24 3.97 -5.11
N SER A 50 16.88 4.60 -6.10
CA SER A 50 17.08 6.06 -6.10
C SER A 50 15.82 6.85 -6.46
N ALA A 51 14.78 6.18 -6.99
CA ALA A 51 13.54 6.82 -7.41
C ALA A 51 12.41 6.71 -6.38
N SER A 52 12.48 5.75 -5.45
CA SER A 52 11.44 5.52 -4.44
C SER A 52 12.03 4.87 -3.18
N ALA A 53 11.72 5.45 -2.02
CA ALA A 53 12.10 4.89 -0.73
C ALA A 53 11.52 3.50 -0.47
N THR A 54 10.30 3.24 -0.96
CA THR A 54 9.69 1.91 -0.87
C THR A 54 10.45 0.88 -1.70
N LEU A 55 10.90 1.24 -2.91
CA LEU A 55 11.68 0.35 -3.78
C LEU A 55 13.11 0.14 -3.25
N ALA A 56 13.70 1.15 -2.60
CA ALA A 56 14.96 0.97 -1.86
C ALA A 56 14.79 -0.07 -0.74
N GLY A 57 13.61 -0.09 -0.11
CA GLY A 57 13.20 -1.10 0.86
C GLY A 57 13.30 -2.54 0.37
N MET A 58 13.33 -2.78 -0.95
CA MET A 58 13.46 -4.11 -1.56
C MET A 58 14.91 -4.54 -1.82
N SER A 59 15.86 -4.02 -1.03
CA SER A 59 17.27 -4.38 -1.17
C SER A 59 17.48 -5.90 -1.00
N PRO A 60 18.25 -6.55 -1.90
CA PRO A 60 18.58 -7.97 -1.77
C PRO A 60 19.42 -8.27 -0.51
N ARG A 61 19.98 -7.24 0.16
CA ARG A 61 20.77 -7.37 1.38
C ARG A 61 19.98 -7.98 2.54
N PHE A 62 18.72 -7.56 2.70
CA PHE A 62 17.88 -7.89 3.86
C PHE A 62 16.84 -9.00 3.56
N PHE A 63 16.72 -9.45 2.30
CA PHE A 63 15.69 -10.40 1.85
C PHE A 63 16.15 -11.87 1.79
N ILE A 64 16.94 -12.32 2.78
CA ILE A 64 17.43 -13.70 2.86
C ILE A 64 16.28 -14.70 2.97
N ALA A 65 15.22 -14.32 3.68
CA ALA A 65 13.97 -15.06 3.80
C ALA A 65 13.42 -15.55 2.44
N GLY A 66 13.25 -14.63 1.49
CA GLY A 66 12.68 -14.94 0.17
C GLY A 66 13.63 -15.79 -0.69
N MET A 67 14.93 -15.51 -0.66
CA MET A 67 15.94 -16.32 -1.34
C MET A 67 16.01 -17.74 -0.77
N GLY A 68 16.01 -17.83 0.57
CA GLY A 68 16.09 -19.05 1.34
C GLY A 68 14.87 -19.95 1.15
N PHE A 69 13.66 -19.38 1.13
CA PHE A 69 12.41 -20.10 0.87
C PHE A 69 12.46 -20.87 -0.45
N ASN A 70 12.79 -20.18 -1.54
CA ASN A 70 12.90 -20.79 -2.87
C ASN A 70 13.93 -21.93 -2.87
N MET A 71 15.09 -21.69 -2.26
CA MET A 71 16.15 -22.70 -2.21
C MET A 71 15.75 -23.94 -1.39
N LEU A 72 15.15 -23.73 -0.23
CA LEU A 72 14.76 -24.82 0.67
C LEU A 72 13.71 -25.73 0.00
N LEU A 73 12.71 -25.15 -0.69
CA LEU A 73 11.68 -25.90 -1.40
C LEU A 73 12.29 -26.86 -2.43
N PHE A 74 13.15 -26.36 -3.33
CA PHE A 74 13.82 -27.19 -4.34
C PHE A 74 14.70 -28.28 -3.70
N PHE A 75 15.36 -27.98 -2.58
CA PHE A 75 16.19 -28.97 -1.90
C PHE A 75 15.42 -30.03 -1.13
N LEU A 76 14.26 -29.72 -0.56
CA LEU A 76 13.40 -30.72 0.08
C LEU A 76 12.82 -31.69 -0.98
N ILE A 77 12.42 -31.17 -2.14
CA ILE A 77 12.04 -31.99 -3.29
C ILE A 77 13.24 -32.84 -3.74
N GLY A 78 14.40 -32.23 -3.95
CA GLY A 78 15.61 -32.93 -4.38
C GLY A 78 16.05 -34.02 -3.41
N LEU A 79 16.04 -33.75 -2.10
CA LEU A 79 16.41 -34.71 -1.05
C LEU A 79 15.47 -35.93 -1.03
N THR A 80 14.18 -35.73 -1.34
CA THR A 80 13.22 -36.84 -1.54
C THR A 80 13.72 -37.78 -2.64
N PHE A 81 14.14 -37.25 -3.79
CA PHE A 81 14.73 -38.03 -4.88
C PHE A 81 16.18 -38.49 -4.66
N LEU A 82 16.87 -38.01 -3.62
CA LEU A 82 18.19 -38.53 -3.24
C LEU A 82 18.07 -39.68 -2.25
N ALA A 83 17.12 -39.61 -1.32
CA ALA A 83 16.96 -40.57 -0.23
C ALA A 83 16.03 -41.75 -0.57
N PHE A 84 15.14 -41.62 -1.57
CA PHE A 84 14.09 -42.64 -1.83
C PHE A 84 14.60 -44.04 -2.20
N ASP A 85 15.81 -44.17 -2.76
CA ASP A 85 16.37 -45.45 -3.17
C ASP A 85 17.44 -45.99 -2.23
N VAL A 86 17.69 -45.34 -1.08
CA VAL A 86 18.74 -45.70 -0.11
C VAL A 86 18.75 -47.19 0.21
N ARG A 87 17.61 -47.76 0.61
CA ARG A 87 17.53 -49.19 0.97
C ARG A 87 17.80 -50.10 -0.24
N THR A 88 17.10 -49.86 -1.33
CA THR A 88 17.27 -50.67 -2.54
C THR A 88 18.66 -50.52 -3.17
N ARG A 89 19.36 -49.41 -2.93
CA ARG A 89 20.75 -49.22 -3.32
C ARG A 89 21.65 -50.13 -2.47
N ASP A 90 21.41 -50.22 -1.17
CA ASP A 90 22.12 -51.14 -0.29
C ASP A 90 21.92 -52.61 -0.69
N GLU A 91 20.67 -52.98 -1.04
CA GLU A 91 20.35 -54.33 -1.53
C GLU A 91 21.07 -54.61 -2.85
N ARG A 92 21.07 -53.67 -3.80
CA ARG A 92 21.78 -53.80 -5.09
C ARG A 92 23.30 -53.87 -4.95
N GLU A 93 23.87 -53.16 -3.97
CA GLU A 93 25.32 -53.03 -3.77
C GLU A 93 25.87 -54.03 -2.73
N HIS A 94 25.05 -54.99 -2.28
CA HIS A 94 25.43 -56.00 -1.27
C HIS A 94 26.06 -55.37 -0.01
N MET A 95 25.53 -54.22 0.42
CA MET A 95 26.12 -53.40 1.48
C MET A 95 26.21 -54.15 2.82
N SER A 96 25.29 -55.08 3.08
CA SER A 96 25.33 -55.94 4.27
C SER A 96 26.63 -56.75 4.36
N GLU A 97 27.11 -57.33 3.26
CA GLU A 97 28.33 -58.15 3.24
C GLU A 97 29.58 -57.31 3.54
N VAL A 98 29.62 -56.08 3.04
CA VAL A 98 30.70 -55.11 3.32
C VAL A 98 30.69 -54.68 4.78
N LEU A 99 29.51 -54.40 5.32
CA LEU A 99 29.36 -53.94 6.70
C LEU A 99 29.57 -55.05 7.73
N ASP A 100 29.29 -56.31 7.40
CA ASP A 100 29.54 -57.47 8.29
C ASP A 100 31.04 -57.80 8.41
N SER A 101 31.84 -57.43 7.41
CA SER A 101 33.31 -57.53 7.47
C SER A 101 33.98 -56.44 8.32
N ARG A 102 33.21 -55.49 8.87
CA ARG A 102 33.69 -54.31 9.60
C ARG A 102 32.90 -54.08 10.90
N PRO A 103 33.46 -53.42 11.93
CA PRO A 103 32.78 -53.25 13.23
C PRO A 103 31.75 -52.10 13.23
N TYR A 104 30.86 -51.99 12.23
CA TYR A 104 29.84 -50.93 12.18
C TYR A 104 28.54 -51.39 12.86
N SER A 105 28.05 -50.63 13.84
CA SER A 105 26.63 -50.75 14.25
C SER A 105 25.71 -50.12 13.20
N ASN A 106 24.44 -50.56 13.13
CA ASN A 106 23.43 -49.94 12.26
C ASN A 106 23.22 -48.47 12.59
N LEU A 107 23.33 -48.11 13.87
CA LEU A 107 23.16 -46.73 14.33
C LEU A 107 24.26 -45.83 13.77
N GLU A 108 25.52 -46.23 13.91
CA GLU A 108 26.67 -45.47 13.40
C GLU A 108 26.63 -45.33 11.88
N PHE A 109 26.22 -46.39 11.19
CA PHE A 109 26.05 -46.38 9.73
C PHE A 109 24.94 -45.41 9.28
N LEU A 110 23.76 -45.49 9.88
CA LEU A 110 22.62 -44.64 9.50
C LEU A 110 22.83 -43.17 9.89
N ILE A 111 23.44 -42.88 11.05
CA ILE A 111 23.84 -41.50 11.40
C ILE A 111 24.79 -40.96 10.34
N GLY A 112 25.84 -41.72 9.98
CA GLY A 112 26.78 -41.31 8.94
C GLY A 112 26.08 -41.05 7.61
N ARG A 113 25.16 -41.92 7.21
CA ARG A 113 24.39 -41.76 5.97
C ARG A 113 23.47 -40.54 5.98
N ILE A 114 22.68 -40.36 7.03
CA ILE A 114 21.75 -39.22 7.16
C ILE A 114 22.54 -37.91 7.13
N LEU A 115 23.64 -37.82 7.89
CA LEU A 115 24.55 -36.67 7.84
C LEU A 115 25.18 -36.48 6.46
N GLY A 116 25.58 -37.56 5.79
CA GLY A 116 26.16 -37.51 4.45
C GLY A 116 25.20 -36.97 3.41
N LEU A 117 23.92 -37.39 3.43
CA LEU A 117 22.88 -36.83 2.56
C LEU A 117 22.60 -35.35 2.88
N THR A 118 22.44 -35.04 4.18
CA THR A 118 22.17 -33.68 4.68
C THR A 118 23.27 -32.70 4.27
N LEU A 119 24.54 -33.05 4.53
CA LEU A 119 25.68 -32.19 4.24
C LEU A 119 25.89 -31.97 2.73
N MET A 120 25.62 -32.97 1.88
CA MET A 120 25.73 -32.78 0.42
C MET A 120 24.78 -31.69 -0.10
N VAL A 121 23.57 -31.63 0.46
CA VAL A 121 22.59 -30.61 0.13
C VAL A 121 22.94 -29.28 0.80
N TRP A 122 23.25 -29.30 2.09
CA TRP A 122 23.61 -28.11 2.86
C TRP A 122 24.83 -27.37 2.32
N PHE A 123 25.88 -28.08 1.88
CA PHE A 123 27.05 -27.45 1.24
C PHE A 123 26.70 -26.74 -0.08
N SER A 124 25.64 -27.16 -0.77
CA SER A 124 25.17 -26.48 -1.97
C SER A 124 24.50 -25.14 -1.62
N VAL A 125 23.76 -25.09 -0.50
CA VAL A 125 23.20 -23.85 0.07
C VAL A 125 24.33 -22.91 0.47
N LEU A 126 25.31 -23.41 1.22
CA LEU A 126 26.48 -22.63 1.63
C LEU A 126 27.24 -22.08 0.42
N ALA A 127 27.46 -22.91 -0.60
CA ALA A 127 28.13 -22.48 -1.83
C ALA A 127 27.37 -21.36 -2.55
N ALA A 128 26.03 -21.44 -2.61
CA ALA A 128 25.22 -20.39 -3.21
C ALA A 128 25.37 -19.05 -2.46
N PHE A 129 25.28 -19.06 -1.12
CA PHE A 129 25.48 -17.83 -0.33
C PHE A 129 26.91 -17.29 -0.43
N LEU A 130 27.93 -18.16 -0.47
CA LEU A 130 29.30 -17.71 -0.71
C LEU A 130 29.49 -17.10 -2.09
N LEU A 131 28.82 -17.62 -3.13
CA LEU A 131 28.83 -17.04 -4.48
C LEU A 131 28.15 -15.68 -4.50
N VAL A 132 26.99 -15.55 -3.85
CA VAL A 132 26.27 -14.27 -3.77
C VAL A 132 27.04 -13.25 -2.95
N GLN A 133 27.59 -13.64 -1.78
CA GLN A 133 28.45 -12.77 -0.99
C GLN A 133 29.71 -12.35 -1.75
N GLY A 134 30.32 -13.28 -2.49
CA GLY A 134 31.46 -13.01 -3.36
C GLY A 134 31.10 -12.02 -4.47
N TYR A 135 29.97 -12.21 -5.13
CA TYR A 135 29.44 -11.27 -6.13
C TYR A 135 29.17 -9.89 -5.53
N GLY A 136 28.45 -9.80 -4.41
CA GLY A 136 28.18 -8.54 -3.71
C GLY A 136 29.46 -7.81 -3.29
N THR A 137 30.49 -8.54 -2.85
CA THR A 137 31.81 -7.98 -2.56
C THR A 137 32.46 -7.40 -3.82
N LEU A 138 32.41 -8.13 -4.95
CA LEU A 138 32.91 -7.64 -6.24
C LEU A 138 32.14 -6.41 -6.71
N VAL A 139 30.81 -6.37 -6.51
CA VAL A 139 29.99 -5.20 -6.80
C VAL A 139 30.46 -3.98 -6.01
N GLY A 140 30.73 -4.13 -4.71
CA GLY A 140 31.26 -3.04 -3.89
C GLY A 140 32.65 -2.55 -4.32
N ILE A 141 33.55 -3.47 -4.71
CA ILE A 141 34.91 -3.14 -5.15
C ILE A 141 34.92 -2.47 -6.53
N PHE A 142 34.16 -2.99 -7.47
CA PHE A 142 34.13 -2.51 -8.86
C PHE A 142 33.01 -1.49 -9.14
N GLN A 143 32.24 -1.11 -8.11
CA GLN A 143 31.08 -0.21 -8.20
C GLN A 143 30.11 -0.64 -9.31
N LEU A 144 29.81 -1.94 -9.37
CA LEU A 144 28.89 -2.45 -10.38
C LEU A 144 27.47 -1.91 -10.12
N PRO A 145 26.69 -1.67 -11.18
CA PRO A 145 25.37 -1.04 -11.06
C PRO A 145 24.30 -1.95 -10.44
N VAL A 146 24.53 -3.26 -10.39
CA VAL A 146 23.55 -4.26 -9.93
C VAL A 146 24.19 -5.16 -8.87
N GLY A 147 23.48 -5.35 -7.76
CA GLY A 147 23.86 -6.25 -6.67
C GLY A 147 24.40 -5.56 -5.41
N GLU A 148 24.43 -6.30 -4.31
CA GLU A 148 24.94 -5.86 -3.01
C GLU A 148 25.40 -7.07 -2.18
N SER A 149 26.20 -6.86 -1.13
CA SER A 149 26.46 -7.89 -0.13
C SER A 149 25.21 -8.20 0.70
N ILE A 150 25.09 -9.43 1.17
CA ILE A 150 23.99 -9.86 2.04
C ILE A 150 24.36 -9.59 3.51
N GLU A 151 23.36 -9.31 4.34
CA GLU A 151 23.49 -9.21 5.80
C GLU A 151 23.96 -10.57 6.40
N PRO A 152 25.16 -10.65 7.00
CA PRO A 152 25.80 -11.93 7.31
C PRO A 152 25.17 -12.69 8.48
N PHE A 153 24.57 -12.04 9.47
CA PHE A 153 24.02 -12.68 10.67
C PHE A 153 22.77 -13.50 10.36
N SER A 154 21.86 -12.94 9.56
CA SER A 154 20.67 -13.64 9.07
C SER A 154 21.04 -14.83 8.18
N VAL A 155 22.15 -14.76 7.42
CA VAL A 155 22.65 -15.91 6.64
C VAL A 155 23.13 -17.03 7.57
N ILE A 156 23.84 -16.70 8.65
CA ILE A 156 24.28 -17.69 9.64
C ILE A 156 23.06 -18.37 10.27
N GLY A 157 22.09 -17.59 10.71
CA GLY A 157 20.80 -18.06 11.22
C GLY A 157 20.12 -19.03 10.27
N PHE A 158 19.95 -18.60 9.02
CA PHE A 158 19.34 -19.40 7.96
C PHE A 158 20.11 -20.69 7.65
N LEU A 159 21.45 -20.67 7.67
CA LEU A 159 22.26 -21.87 7.44
C LEU A 159 22.12 -22.89 8.57
N ILE A 160 22.04 -22.44 9.83
CA ILE A 160 21.78 -23.31 10.98
C ILE A 160 20.38 -23.90 10.86
N TYR A 161 19.39 -23.07 10.57
CA TYR A 161 18.02 -23.49 10.34
C TYR A 161 17.93 -24.57 9.26
N THR A 162 18.51 -24.27 8.08
CA THR A 162 18.51 -25.15 6.91
C THR A 162 19.18 -26.49 7.21
N PHE A 163 20.22 -26.52 8.05
CA PHE A 163 20.85 -27.77 8.47
C PHE A 163 19.87 -28.67 9.21
N PHE A 164 19.16 -28.16 10.22
CA PHE A 164 18.26 -28.96 11.05
C PHE A 164 17.03 -29.44 10.28
N ILE A 165 16.45 -28.61 9.41
CA ILE A 165 15.31 -29.02 8.59
C ILE A 165 15.71 -30.11 7.58
N LEU A 166 16.86 -29.96 6.91
CA LEU A 166 17.37 -30.99 6.00
C LEU A 166 17.70 -32.29 6.74
N LEU A 167 18.20 -32.18 7.98
CA LEU A 167 18.53 -33.32 8.83
C LEU A 167 17.29 -34.13 9.21
N VAL A 168 16.22 -33.47 9.70
CA VAL A 168 14.97 -34.16 10.05
C VAL A 168 14.29 -34.72 8.80
N TRP A 169 14.33 -34.00 7.68
CA TRP A 169 13.79 -34.47 6.41
C TRP A 169 14.53 -35.71 5.88
N ALA A 170 15.86 -35.72 5.94
CA ALA A 170 16.67 -36.87 5.58
C ALA A 170 16.39 -38.07 6.49
N ALA A 171 16.30 -37.86 7.81
CA ALA A 171 15.99 -38.92 8.77
C ALA A 171 14.59 -39.51 8.54
N PHE A 172 13.60 -38.66 8.27
CA PHE A 172 12.23 -39.06 7.91
C PHE A 172 12.20 -39.91 6.62
N LEU A 173 12.87 -39.46 5.55
CA LEU A 173 12.92 -40.19 4.29
C LEU A 173 13.66 -41.52 4.41
N VAL A 174 14.75 -41.58 5.17
CA VAL A 174 15.47 -42.83 5.45
C VAL A 174 14.59 -43.80 6.25
N LEU A 175 13.86 -43.31 7.25
CA LEU A 175 12.88 -44.11 7.99
C LEU A 175 11.80 -44.68 7.06
N LEU A 176 11.19 -43.84 6.20
CA LEU A 176 10.21 -44.28 5.21
C LEU A 176 10.79 -45.31 4.24
N SER A 177 12.01 -45.10 3.73
CA SER A 177 12.69 -46.04 2.84
C SER A 177 12.88 -47.41 3.48
N VAL A 178 13.19 -47.45 4.77
CA VAL A 178 13.36 -48.71 5.50
C VAL A 178 12.00 -49.39 5.78
N ILE A 179 10.96 -48.62 6.12
CA ILE A 179 9.62 -49.15 6.45
C ILE A 179 8.85 -49.60 5.19
N LEU A 180 8.69 -48.71 4.20
CA LEU A 180 7.81 -48.92 3.05
C LEU A 180 8.38 -49.89 2.02
N ARG A 181 9.71 -50.04 1.95
CA ARG A 181 10.46 -50.94 1.05
C ARG A 181 10.29 -50.70 -0.46
N TYR A 182 9.30 -49.90 -0.87
CA TYR A 182 9.05 -49.54 -2.26
C TYR A 182 9.41 -48.07 -2.52
N ARG A 183 10.36 -47.86 -3.43
CA ARG A 183 10.86 -46.54 -3.88
C ARG A 183 9.73 -45.53 -4.18
N ILE A 184 8.74 -45.95 -4.95
CA ILE A 184 7.64 -45.08 -5.40
C ILE A 184 6.79 -44.62 -4.20
N LEU A 185 6.51 -45.50 -3.24
CA LEU A 185 5.73 -45.14 -2.06
C LEU A 185 6.47 -44.14 -1.17
N VAL A 186 7.80 -44.23 -1.07
CA VAL A 186 8.62 -43.25 -0.34
C VAL A 186 8.53 -41.89 -1.00
N VAL A 187 8.63 -41.82 -2.32
CA VAL A 187 8.49 -40.56 -3.08
C VAL A 187 7.09 -39.97 -2.92
N ILE A 188 6.04 -40.77 -3.08
CA ILE A 188 4.65 -40.31 -2.92
C ILE A 188 4.40 -39.80 -1.50
N ALA A 189 4.88 -40.51 -0.48
CA ALA A 189 4.73 -40.09 0.91
C ALA A 189 5.52 -38.81 1.21
N GLY A 190 6.77 -38.72 0.74
CA GLY A 190 7.61 -37.53 0.91
C GLY A 190 7.02 -36.30 0.21
N LEU A 191 6.61 -36.42 -1.05
CA LEU A 191 5.97 -35.33 -1.79
C LEU A 191 4.58 -35.00 -1.23
N GLY A 192 3.79 -35.99 -0.82
CA GLY A 192 2.49 -35.78 -0.20
C GLY A 192 2.60 -35.00 1.12
N PHE A 193 3.59 -35.30 1.96
CA PHE A 193 3.86 -34.52 3.16
C PHE A 193 4.37 -33.11 2.83
N LEU A 194 5.21 -32.95 1.81
CA LEU A 194 5.66 -31.63 1.36
C LEU A 194 4.50 -30.78 0.82
N LEU A 195 3.56 -31.38 0.09
CA LEU A 195 2.33 -30.72 -0.35
C LEU A 195 1.42 -30.34 0.82
N LEU A 196 1.31 -31.18 1.85
CA LEU A 196 0.59 -30.86 3.08
C LEU A 196 1.22 -29.67 3.82
N GLN A 197 2.54 -29.58 3.84
CA GLN A 197 3.27 -28.44 4.40
C GLN A 197 3.06 -27.18 3.57
N GLY A 198 3.05 -27.29 2.24
CA GLY A 198 2.66 -26.19 1.35
C GLY A 198 1.24 -25.72 1.64
N TRP A 199 0.29 -26.65 1.77
CA TRP A 199 -1.09 -26.33 2.15
C TRP A 199 -1.14 -25.59 3.49
N ALA A 200 -0.40 -26.03 4.51
CA ALA A 200 -0.34 -25.38 5.81
C ALA A 200 0.18 -23.93 5.73
N VAL A 201 1.21 -23.66 4.92
CA VAL A 201 1.75 -22.30 4.71
C VAL A 201 0.74 -21.35 4.06
N PHE A 202 -0.15 -21.85 3.19
CA PHE A 202 -1.10 -20.98 2.50
C PHE A 202 -2.47 -20.88 3.18
N ASN A 203 -2.82 -21.82 4.07
CA ASN A 203 -4.18 -21.91 4.62
C ASN A 203 -4.26 -21.73 6.14
N LEU A 204 -3.17 -21.88 6.88
CA LEU A 204 -3.18 -21.61 8.32
C LEU A 204 -2.92 -20.12 8.58
N PRO A 205 -3.41 -19.55 9.70
CA PRO A 205 -3.01 -18.23 10.15
C PRO A 205 -1.50 -18.11 10.38
N LEU A 206 -0.91 -16.92 10.18
CA LEU A 206 0.54 -16.71 10.31
C LEU A 206 1.09 -17.15 11.68
N TYR A 207 0.35 -16.90 12.77
CA TYR A 207 0.77 -17.33 14.12
C TYR A 207 0.91 -18.85 14.24
N GLN A 208 0.07 -19.63 13.53
CA GLN A 208 0.21 -21.09 13.48
C GLN A 208 1.29 -21.52 12.49
N GLN A 209 1.39 -20.85 11.33
CA GLN A 209 2.46 -21.12 10.36
C GLN A 209 3.85 -20.99 10.99
N LEU A 210 4.03 -20.00 11.88
CA LEU A 210 5.26 -19.78 12.62
C LEU A 210 5.68 -20.98 13.47
N TYR A 211 4.83 -21.98 13.74
CA TYR A 211 5.23 -23.19 14.46
C TYR A 211 4.99 -24.48 13.67
N VAL A 212 3.93 -24.52 12.86
CA VAL A 212 3.53 -25.70 12.09
C VAL A 212 4.41 -25.92 10.87
N SER A 213 4.77 -24.84 10.19
CA SER A 213 5.48 -24.90 8.91
C SER A 213 6.93 -25.33 9.06
N ILE A 214 7.39 -26.15 8.11
CA ILE A 214 8.81 -26.45 7.90
C ILE A 214 9.59 -25.31 7.23
N MET A 215 8.91 -24.21 6.88
CA MET A 215 9.52 -23.01 6.33
C MET A 215 10.01 -22.09 7.46
N PRO A 216 11.13 -21.37 7.26
CA PRO A 216 11.67 -20.47 8.27
C PRO A 216 10.67 -19.40 8.67
N GLY A 217 10.67 -19.04 9.96
CA GLY A 217 10.00 -17.83 10.40
C GLY A 217 10.63 -16.64 9.68
N PHE A 218 9.79 -15.77 9.13
CA PHE A 218 10.27 -14.59 8.42
C PHE A 218 10.49 -13.47 9.44
N ASP A 219 11.75 -13.09 9.65
CA ASP A 219 12.11 -11.86 10.35
C ASP A 219 12.83 -10.93 9.35
N LEU A 220 12.68 -9.62 9.54
CA LEU A 220 13.33 -8.62 8.70
C LEU A 220 14.79 -8.47 9.16
N GLY A 221 15.72 -8.63 8.22
CA GLY A 221 17.12 -8.34 8.48
C GLY A 221 17.31 -6.87 8.88
N SER A 222 18.29 -6.62 9.74
CA SER A 222 18.65 -5.29 10.22
C SER A 222 20.17 -5.20 10.41
N ASP A 223 20.75 -4.07 10.01
CA ASP A 223 22.16 -3.74 10.28
C ASP A 223 22.29 -3.04 11.64
N ILE A 224 21.25 -2.34 12.11
CA ILE A 224 21.23 -1.67 13.41
C ILE A 224 21.11 -2.69 14.56
N ASP A 225 20.23 -3.68 14.43
CA ASP A 225 20.01 -4.71 15.45
C ASP A 225 19.80 -6.09 14.81
N PRO A 226 20.91 -6.76 14.41
CA PRO A 226 20.86 -8.02 13.67
C PRO A 226 20.21 -9.16 14.44
N VAL A 227 19.38 -9.96 13.75
CA VAL A 227 18.69 -11.11 14.32
C VAL A 227 19.26 -12.42 13.77
N PHE A 228 19.59 -13.34 14.67
CA PHE A 228 20.05 -14.68 14.29
C PHE A 228 18.90 -15.66 14.03
N PHE A 229 17.82 -15.59 14.81
CA PHE A 229 16.70 -16.51 14.74
C PHE A 229 15.41 -15.73 14.91
N ALA A 230 14.44 -15.97 14.04
CA ALA A 230 13.11 -15.40 14.20
C ALA A 230 12.46 -15.93 15.49
N GLN A 231 11.41 -15.24 15.95
CA GLN A 231 10.63 -15.69 17.10
C GLN A 231 10.16 -17.15 16.89
N GLY A 232 10.39 -18.01 17.88
CA GLY A 232 10.01 -19.43 17.82
C GLY A 232 10.96 -20.35 17.04
N ASP A 233 11.95 -19.84 16.30
CA ASP A 233 12.84 -20.71 15.53
C ASP A 233 13.67 -21.64 16.43
N VAL A 234 14.15 -21.16 17.58
CA VAL A 234 14.95 -21.99 18.52
C VAL A 234 14.17 -23.22 18.98
N SER A 235 12.87 -23.07 19.24
CA SER A 235 12.02 -24.18 19.70
C SER A 235 11.68 -25.14 18.55
N LYS A 236 11.60 -24.65 17.30
CA LYS A 236 11.56 -25.51 16.09
C LYS A 236 12.84 -26.32 15.91
N LEU A 237 14.01 -25.70 16.07
CA LEU A 237 15.29 -26.39 15.94
C LEU A 237 15.38 -27.55 16.93
N LEU A 238 14.94 -27.34 18.18
CA LEU A 238 14.84 -28.40 19.18
C LEU A 238 13.89 -29.51 18.74
N THR A 239 12.72 -29.15 18.21
CA THR A 239 11.73 -30.13 17.70
C THR A 239 12.32 -30.98 16.58
N TRP A 240 12.94 -30.37 15.58
CA TRP A 240 13.54 -31.11 14.47
C TRP A 240 14.75 -31.94 14.89
N ALA A 241 15.55 -31.44 15.83
CA ALA A 241 16.64 -32.23 16.41
C ALA A 241 16.10 -33.50 17.08
N LEU A 242 15.07 -33.37 17.92
CA LEU A 242 14.41 -34.51 18.59
C LEU A 242 13.79 -35.48 17.57
N LEU A 243 13.04 -34.97 16.60
CA LEU A 243 12.43 -35.80 15.56
C LEU A 243 13.48 -36.51 14.70
N ALA A 244 14.56 -35.82 14.32
CA ALA A 244 15.66 -36.43 13.56
C ALA A 244 16.33 -37.58 14.35
N ILE A 245 16.57 -37.38 15.65
CA ILE A 245 17.11 -38.43 16.54
C ILE A 245 16.12 -39.60 16.64
N GLY A 246 14.85 -39.31 16.91
CA GLY A 246 13.78 -40.30 17.00
C GLY A 246 13.64 -41.14 15.73
N PHE A 247 13.54 -40.49 14.57
CA PHE A 247 13.46 -41.15 13.26
C PHE A 247 14.71 -41.96 12.94
N THR A 248 15.90 -41.49 13.30
CA THR A 248 17.16 -42.24 13.11
C THR A 248 17.21 -43.52 13.96
N LEU A 249 16.78 -43.44 15.22
CA LEU A 249 16.69 -44.61 16.11
C LEU A 249 15.66 -45.62 15.62
N LEU A 250 14.50 -45.16 15.16
CA LEU A 250 13.48 -46.01 14.55
C LEU A 250 13.97 -46.64 13.24
N ALA A 251 14.65 -45.88 12.38
CA ALA A 251 15.22 -46.39 11.14
C ALA A 251 16.26 -47.47 11.42
N THR A 252 17.09 -47.27 12.46
CA THR A 252 18.07 -48.25 12.94
C THR A 252 17.41 -49.56 13.36
N ARG A 253 16.24 -49.48 14.02
CA ARG A 253 15.49 -50.67 14.42
C ARG A 253 14.92 -51.42 13.23
N PHE A 254 14.34 -50.72 12.26
CA PHE A 254 13.73 -51.35 11.10
C PHE A 254 14.74 -51.74 10.02
N HIS A 255 16.02 -51.34 10.19
CA HIS A 255 17.09 -51.67 9.27
C HIS A 255 17.21 -53.21 9.12
N PRO A 256 17.27 -53.76 7.89
CA PRO A 256 17.19 -55.21 7.67
C PRO A 256 18.34 -56.05 8.26
N ARG A 257 19.46 -55.43 8.62
CA ARG A 257 20.68 -56.11 9.12
C ARG A 257 20.63 -56.33 10.63
N ALA A 258 20.98 -57.52 11.11
CA ALA A 258 21.14 -57.80 12.54
C ALA A 258 22.55 -57.39 12.99
N ASP A 259 22.68 -56.44 13.92
CA ASP A 259 23.96 -55.91 14.41
C ASP A 259 24.27 -56.26 15.88
N GLY A 260 23.54 -57.22 16.47
CA GLY A 260 23.82 -57.79 17.80
C GLY A 260 23.37 -56.95 19.00
N GLU A 261 22.83 -55.74 18.80
CA GLU A 261 22.29 -54.90 19.87
C GLU A 261 20.78 -55.13 20.10
N SER A 262 20.29 -54.80 21.32
CA SER A 262 18.87 -54.94 21.68
C SER A 262 17.98 -54.03 20.81
N GLY A 263 17.29 -54.63 19.84
CA GLY A 263 16.31 -53.93 19.02
C GLY A 263 15.15 -53.32 19.82
N GLN A 264 14.77 -53.94 20.95
CA GLN A 264 13.68 -53.42 21.78
C GLN A 264 14.05 -52.11 22.48
N THR A 265 15.29 -51.98 22.96
CA THR A 265 15.79 -50.74 23.58
C THR A 265 15.80 -49.59 22.59
N ARG A 266 16.25 -49.83 21.35
CA ARG A 266 16.27 -48.81 20.28
C ARG A 266 14.86 -48.42 19.82
N LEU A 267 13.91 -49.36 19.78
CA LEU A 267 12.51 -49.08 19.48
C LEU A 267 11.89 -48.18 20.54
N LEU A 268 12.04 -48.54 21.82
CA LEU A 268 11.50 -47.75 22.95
C LEU A 268 12.14 -46.36 23.02
N ALA A 269 13.46 -46.26 22.85
CA ALA A 269 14.15 -44.98 22.81
C ALA A 269 13.71 -44.13 21.60
N GLY A 270 13.63 -44.72 20.40
CA GLY A 270 13.18 -44.03 19.19
C GLY A 270 11.72 -43.54 19.30
N MET A 271 10.82 -44.37 19.80
CA MET A 271 9.43 -43.97 20.08
C MET A 271 9.37 -42.86 21.12
N GLY A 272 10.06 -43.02 22.26
CA GLY A 272 10.05 -42.03 23.34
C GLY A 272 10.55 -40.66 22.90
N VAL A 273 11.67 -40.61 22.17
CA VAL A 273 12.21 -39.34 21.63
C VAL A 273 11.31 -38.75 20.55
N THR A 274 10.71 -39.58 19.69
CA THR A 274 9.75 -39.09 18.67
C THR A 274 8.50 -38.50 19.33
N VAL A 275 7.94 -39.18 20.33
CA VAL A 275 6.79 -38.68 21.10
C VAL A 275 7.14 -37.39 21.83
N LEU A 276 8.33 -37.28 22.41
CA LEU A 276 8.81 -36.03 23.01
C LEU A 276 8.91 -34.91 21.97
N GLY A 277 9.47 -35.18 20.79
CA GLY A 277 9.52 -34.21 19.69
C GLY A 277 8.13 -33.74 19.26
N ILE A 278 7.18 -34.66 19.11
CA ILE A 278 5.77 -34.34 18.80
C ILE A 278 5.12 -33.54 19.93
N ALA A 279 5.37 -33.89 21.21
CA ALA A 279 4.82 -33.17 22.35
C ALA A 279 5.33 -31.73 22.43
N VAL A 280 6.62 -31.51 22.14
CA VAL A 280 7.20 -30.15 22.05
C VAL A 280 6.58 -29.38 20.88
N TYR A 281 6.40 -30.02 19.71
CA TYR A 281 5.74 -29.42 18.55
C TYR A 281 4.29 -29.00 18.85
N VAL A 282 3.48 -29.91 19.41
CA VAL A 282 2.08 -29.63 19.79
C VAL A 282 2.02 -28.57 20.88
N GLY A 283 2.91 -28.63 21.88
CA GLY A 283 2.98 -27.63 22.94
C GLY A 283 3.23 -26.21 22.42
N GLN A 284 4.05 -26.05 21.37
CA GLN A 284 4.26 -24.74 20.74
C GLN A 284 3.01 -24.20 20.06
N ILE A 285 2.25 -25.05 19.36
CA ILE A 285 0.99 -24.64 18.73
C ILE A 285 -0.01 -24.19 19.80
N VAL A 286 -0.14 -24.95 20.89
CA VAL A 286 -1.01 -24.58 22.02
C VAL A 286 -0.56 -23.27 22.67
N MET A 287 0.75 -23.08 22.88
CA MET A 287 1.28 -21.81 23.41
C MET A 287 0.99 -20.63 22.49
N ALA A 288 1.06 -20.83 21.17
CA ALA A 288 0.73 -19.81 20.19
C ALA A 288 -0.76 -19.44 20.22
N GLU A 289 -1.65 -20.44 20.31
CA GLU A 289 -3.09 -20.18 20.49
C GLU A 289 -3.38 -19.44 21.79
N GLN A 290 -2.79 -19.87 22.91
CA GLN A 290 -2.96 -19.20 24.21
C GLN A 290 -2.45 -17.76 24.19
N ARG A 291 -1.36 -17.47 23.47
CA ARG A 291 -0.84 -16.11 23.31
C ARG A 291 -1.83 -15.22 22.55
N ILE A 292 -2.42 -15.71 21.47
CA ILE A 292 -3.43 -14.99 20.70
C ILE A 292 -4.72 -14.80 21.52
N GLU A 293 -5.18 -15.84 22.21
CA GLU A 293 -6.33 -15.75 23.12
C GLU A 293 -6.10 -14.72 24.24
N ALA A 294 -4.89 -14.69 24.82
CA ALA A 294 -4.54 -13.69 25.83
C ALA A 294 -4.56 -12.27 25.26
N ALA A 295 -4.04 -12.06 24.04
CA ALA A 295 -4.11 -10.76 23.38
C ALA A 295 -5.55 -10.32 23.10
N ASP A 296 -6.44 -11.25 22.75
CA ASP A 296 -7.86 -10.98 22.56
C ASP A 296 -8.57 -10.61 23.86
N LEU A 297 -8.24 -11.30 24.96
CA LEU A 297 -8.78 -10.97 26.29
C LEU A 297 -8.35 -9.57 26.74
N VAL A 298 -7.10 -9.17 26.48
CA VAL A 298 -6.62 -7.81 26.73
C VAL A 298 -7.42 -6.80 25.91
N ALA A 299 -7.63 -7.03 24.62
CA ALA A 299 -8.45 -6.16 23.78
C ALA A 299 -9.91 -6.10 24.26
N ASP A 300 -10.49 -7.22 24.69
CA ASP A 300 -11.86 -7.27 25.25
C ASP A 300 -11.97 -6.52 26.57
N HIS A 301 -10.98 -6.60 27.45
CA HIS A 301 -10.92 -5.80 28.68
C HIS A 301 -10.86 -4.31 28.35
N HIS A 302 -10.05 -3.90 27.38
CA HIS A 302 -10.04 -2.52 26.91
C HIS A 302 -11.40 -2.07 26.32
N ARG A 303 -12.12 -2.95 25.61
CA ARG A 303 -13.46 -2.64 25.08
C ARG A 303 -14.50 -2.38 26.17
N THR A 304 -14.36 -2.93 27.38
CA THR A 304 -15.32 -2.63 28.46
C THR A 304 -15.27 -1.16 28.91
N PHE A 305 -14.16 -0.48 28.64
CA PHE A 305 -13.94 0.94 28.95
C PHE A 305 -14.06 1.85 27.72
N GLU A 306 -14.58 1.35 26.60
CA GLU A 306 -14.69 2.10 25.33
C GLU A 306 -15.41 3.45 25.50
N ASN A 307 -16.54 3.43 26.20
CA ASN A 307 -17.42 4.58 26.41
C ASN A 307 -17.17 5.28 27.76
N HIS A 308 -16.08 4.94 28.45
CA HIS A 308 -15.75 5.57 29.71
C HIS A 308 -15.20 7.00 29.46
N PRO A 309 -15.62 8.02 30.24
CA PRO A 309 -15.09 9.36 30.16
C PRO A 309 -13.55 9.40 30.17
N ARG A 310 -12.97 10.31 29.38
CA ARG A 310 -11.52 10.52 29.30
C ARG A 310 -11.19 11.88 29.89
N ALA A 311 -10.19 11.94 30.77
CA ALA A 311 -9.64 13.20 31.23
C ALA A 311 -8.78 13.82 30.13
N ASP A 312 -8.88 15.12 29.94
CA ASP A 312 -7.99 15.87 29.04
C ASP A 312 -6.64 16.03 29.74
N ILE A 313 -5.54 15.78 29.02
CA ILE A 313 -4.20 16.02 29.52
C ILE A 313 -3.80 17.44 29.12
N ASP A 314 -3.57 18.33 30.09
CA ASP A 314 -3.10 19.70 29.80
C ASP A 314 -1.58 19.71 29.58
N ALA A 315 -0.84 18.95 30.40
CA ALA A 315 0.61 18.90 30.36
C ALA A 315 1.18 17.61 30.96
N ILE A 316 2.33 17.18 30.44
CA ILE A 316 3.15 16.09 30.98
C ILE A 316 4.55 16.65 31.27
N ARG A 317 5.03 16.49 32.51
CA ARG A 317 6.38 16.91 32.94
C ARG A 317 7.10 15.77 33.63
N GLY A 318 8.42 15.67 33.51
CA GLY A 318 9.15 14.65 34.25
C GLY A 318 10.54 14.28 33.76
N ASP A 319 11.04 13.19 34.32
CA ASP A 319 12.33 12.59 33.97
C ASP A 319 12.12 11.20 33.32
N VAL A 320 12.89 10.94 32.27
CA VAL A 320 12.92 9.66 31.53
C VAL A 320 14.35 9.13 31.57
N MET A 321 14.54 7.95 32.14
CA MET A 321 15.84 7.26 32.18
C MET A 321 15.81 6.06 31.24
N ILE A 322 16.65 6.09 30.20
CA ILE A 322 16.80 5.00 29.25
C ILE A 322 18.09 4.24 29.59
N ASP A 323 17.96 3.04 30.17
CA ASP A 323 19.04 2.04 30.29
C ASP A 323 18.82 0.95 29.21
N PRO A 324 19.50 1.07 28.04
CA PRO A 324 19.16 0.31 26.83
C PRO A 324 19.04 -1.20 27.04
N GLY A 325 17.87 -1.74 26.72
CA GLY A 325 17.57 -3.16 26.82
C GLY A 325 17.51 -3.73 28.25
N ARG A 326 17.63 -2.87 29.27
CA ARG A 326 17.66 -3.28 30.69
C ARG A 326 16.52 -2.71 31.50
N ASN A 327 16.31 -1.40 31.45
CA ASN A 327 15.25 -0.74 32.23
C ASN A 327 14.89 0.64 31.67
N LEU A 328 13.60 0.92 31.57
CA LEU A 328 13.04 2.25 31.32
C LEU A 328 12.48 2.77 32.64
N GLY A 329 13.02 3.89 33.15
CA GLY A 329 12.50 4.56 34.34
C GLY A 329 11.77 5.85 33.97
N LEU A 330 10.57 6.05 34.52
CA LEU A 330 9.76 7.25 34.30
C LEU A 330 9.36 7.87 35.65
N THR A 331 9.57 9.16 35.79
CA THR A 331 9.03 9.96 36.91
C THR A 331 8.25 11.11 36.32
N LEU A 332 6.93 10.97 36.28
CA LEU A 332 6.02 11.82 35.53
C LEU A 332 5.06 12.57 36.44
N THR A 333 4.65 13.75 35.99
CA THR A 333 3.59 14.56 36.55
C THR A 333 2.69 15.01 35.42
N LEU A 334 1.42 14.59 35.47
CA LEU A 334 0.40 14.92 34.49
C LEU A 334 -0.56 15.93 35.11
N ASP A 335 -0.76 17.05 34.42
CA ASP A 335 -1.80 18.02 34.75
C ASP A 335 -3.06 17.62 33.98
N LEU A 336 -4.17 17.37 34.69
CA LEU A 336 -5.40 16.80 34.13
C LEU A 336 -6.58 17.75 34.31
N ASN A 337 -7.49 17.73 33.34
CA ASN A 337 -8.77 18.45 33.36
C ASN A 337 -9.92 17.50 33.03
N ALA A 338 -11.02 17.56 33.79
CA ALA A 338 -12.19 16.72 33.54
C ALA A 338 -13.18 17.44 32.59
N PRO A 339 -13.40 16.97 31.34
CA PRO A 339 -14.37 17.61 30.44
C PRO A 339 -15.83 17.34 30.84
N GLU A 340 -16.08 16.23 31.52
CA GLU A 340 -17.37 15.81 32.06
C GLU A 340 -17.19 15.19 33.46
N ASP A 341 -18.27 14.83 34.15
CA ASP A 341 -18.18 14.17 35.46
C ASP A 341 -17.60 12.75 35.31
N MET A 342 -16.64 12.41 36.17
CA MET A 342 -15.90 11.14 36.14
C MET A 342 -15.90 10.50 37.52
N ASP A 343 -16.21 9.20 37.59
CA ASP A 343 -16.13 8.43 38.84
C ASP A 343 -14.70 7.95 39.12
N ASP A 344 -13.96 7.59 38.07
CA ASP A 344 -12.60 7.06 38.11
C ASP A 344 -11.74 7.70 37.02
N LEU A 345 -10.42 7.69 37.19
CA LEU A 345 -9.48 8.05 36.12
C LEU A 345 -8.92 6.79 35.48
N VAL A 346 -9.05 6.69 34.15
CA VAL A 346 -8.56 5.54 33.39
C VAL A 346 -7.48 5.98 32.42
N PHE A 347 -6.39 5.23 32.40
CA PHE A 347 -5.26 5.43 31.49
C PHE A 347 -4.83 4.10 30.88
N THR A 348 -4.34 4.14 29.65
CA THR A 348 -3.62 3.03 29.03
C THR A 348 -2.12 3.27 29.16
N LEU A 349 -1.41 2.26 29.64
CA LEU A 349 0.05 2.24 29.83
C LEU A 349 0.59 0.87 29.42
N ASN A 350 1.79 0.81 28.85
CA ASN A 350 2.37 -0.44 28.36
C ASN A 350 2.40 -1.53 29.45
N SER A 351 1.89 -2.72 29.13
CA SER A 351 1.75 -3.82 30.09
C SER A 351 3.07 -4.40 30.62
N GLY A 352 4.22 -4.05 30.01
CA GLY A 352 5.55 -4.44 30.48
C GLY A 352 6.14 -3.53 31.56
N LEU A 353 5.46 -2.40 31.84
CA LEU A 353 5.85 -1.44 32.86
C LEU A 353 5.19 -1.77 34.20
N ASN A 354 5.79 -1.32 35.31
CA ASN A 354 5.27 -1.48 36.65
C ASN A 354 5.16 -0.12 37.34
N ILE A 355 4.02 0.13 37.98
CA ILE A 355 3.81 1.35 38.78
C ILE A 355 4.46 1.15 40.14
N THR A 356 5.47 1.97 40.46
CA THR A 356 6.18 1.90 41.73
C THR A 356 5.61 2.89 42.75
N SER A 357 5.12 4.04 42.29
CA SER A 357 4.49 5.06 43.11
C SER A 357 3.42 5.82 42.32
N LEU A 358 2.31 6.15 42.97
CA LEU A 358 1.21 6.92 42.38
C LEU A 358 0.60 7.83 43.45
N SER A 359 0.44 9.11 43.13
CA SER A 359 -0.29 10.04 43.99
C SER A 359 -1.10 11.04 43.16
N VAL A 360 -2.25 11.45 43.70
CA VAL A 360 -3.12 12.45 43.09
C VAL A 360 -3.25 13.63 44.03
N ASN A 361 -2.93 14.82 43.52
CA ASN A 361 -2.97 16.07 44.25
C ASN A 361 -4.07 16.95 43.66
N SER A 362 -5.13 17.20 44.46
CA SER A 362 -6.15 18.16 44.05
C SER A 362 -5.64 19.60 44.21
N TYR A 363 -5.94 20.46 43.22
CA TYR A 363 -5.64 21.90 43.31
C TYR A 363 -6.47 22.60 44.42
N ALA A 364 -7.55 21.98 44.91
CA ALA A 364 -8.45 22.49 45.95
C ALA A 364 -8.03 22.13 47.39
N GLY A 365 -6.96 21.34 47.58
CA GLY A 365 -6.32 21.11 48.88
C GLY A 365 -6.42 19.67 49.39
N GLY A 366 -5.34 18.92 49.21
CA GLY A 366 -5.12 17.59 49.77
C GLY A 366 -4.48 16.65 48.73
N GLY A 367 -3.31 16.11 49.06
CA GLY A 367 -2.64 15.05 48.30
C GLY A 367 -2.90 13.69 48.92
N GLY A 368 -3.21 12.70 48.09
CA GLY A 368 -3.51 11.34 48.53
C GLY A 368 -2.94 10.29 47.58
N THR A 369 -2.79 9.08 48.08
CA THR A 369 -2.50 7.88 47.29
C THR A 369 -3.81 7.10 47.15
N PRO A 370 -4.62 7.36 46.09
CA PRO A 370 -5.87 6.63 45.87
C PRO A 370 -5.62 5.14 45.66
N ALA A 371 -6.67 4.33 45.82
CA ALA A 371 -6.62 2.94 45.37
C ALA A 371 -6.52 2.93 43.84
N TYR A 372 -5.74 2.00 43.29
CA TYR A 372 -5.64 1.82 41.85
C TYR A 372 -5.48 0.33 41.51
N GLU A 373 -5.89 -0.02 40.30
CA GLU A 373 -5.64 -1.31 39.68
C GLU A 373 -4.85 -1.09 38.39
N PHE A 374 -3.82 -1.92 38.17
CA PHE A 374 -3.10 -1.95 36.91
C PHE A 374 -3.01 -3.39 36.41
N SER A 375 -3.79 -3.71 35.39
CA SER A 375 -3.89 -5.03 34.78
C SER A 375 -4.11 -4.87 33.27
N ASP A 376 -3.57 -5.78 32.46
CA ASP A 376 -3.71 -5.78 30.99
C ASP A 376 -3.32 -4.47 30.27
N GLY A 377 -2.49 -3.63 30.91
CA GLY A 377 -2.11 -2.32 30.38
C GLY A 377 -3.15 -1.20 30.61
N LEU A 378 -4.17 -1.47 31.43
CA LEU A 378 -5.17 -0.50 31.85
C LEU A 378 -4.94 -0.11 33.32
N LEU A 379 -4.73 1.18 33.57
CA LEU A 379 -4.59 1.79 34.89
C LEU A 379 -5.91 2.47 35.27
N ILE A 380 -6.58 1.95 36.30
CA ILE A 380 -7.83 2.49 36.84
C ILE A 380 -7.53 3.07 38.23
N ILE A 381 -7.81 4.35 38.44
CA ILE A 381 -7.53 5.07 39.68
C ILE A 381 -8.87 5.52 40.27
N ASP A 382 -9.15 5.07 41.50
CA ASP A 382 -10.36 5.42 42.27
C ASP A 382 -10.27 6.88 42.73
N HIS A 383 -10.68 7.79 41.85
CA HIS A 383 -10.62 9.23 42.04
C HIS A 383 -11.65 9.98 41.19
N ALA A 384 -12.76 10.34 41.82
CA ALA A 384 -13.81 11.11 41.16
C ALA A 384 -13.40 12.57 40.91
N LEU A 385 -13.78 13.09 39.75
CA LEU A 385 -13.63 14.49 39.35
C LEU A 385 -14.95 15.03 38.78
N SER A 386 -15.33 16.25 39.15
CA SER A 386 -16.49 16.92 38.54
C SER A 386 -16.07 17.62 37.25
N ALA A 387 -17.01 17.83 36.33
CA ALA A 387 -16.75 18.56 35.10
C ALA A 387 -16.12 19.94 35.37
N GLY A 388 -14.97 20.20 34.74
CA GLY A 388 -14.16 21.41 34.88
C GLY A 388 -13.16 21.39 36.05
N ASP A 389 -13.15 20.34 36.88
CA ASP A 389 -12.14 20.19 37.92
C ASP A 389 -10.77 19.88 37.31
N ARG A 390 -9.73 20.38 37.98
CA ARG A 390 -8.32 20.13 37.64
C ARG A 390 -7.62 19.38 38.75
N THR A 391 -6.76 18.44 38.38
CA THR A 391 -5.96 17.65 39.31
C THR A 391 -4.57 17.38 38.74
N GLN A 392 -3.66 16.93 39.59
CA GLN A 392 -2.31 16.55 39.19
C GLN A 392 -2.03 15.10 39.59
N LEU A 393 -1.67 14.27 38.62
CA LEU A 393 -1.27 12.88 38.80
C LEU A 393 0.26 12.78 38.76
N SER A 394 0.88 12.36 39.86
CA SER A 394 2.30 12.02 39.90
C SER A 394 2.48 10.50 39.86
N LEU A 395 3.31 10.02 38.93
CA LEU A 395 3.50 8.62 38.61
C LEU A 395 4.99 8.28 38.52
N GLU A 396 5.42 7.24 39.25
CA GLU A 396 6.74 6.61 39.06
C GLU A 396 6.55 5.22 38.48
N VAL A 397 7.29 4.92 37.43
CA VAL A 397 7.17 3.68 36.65
C VAL A 397 8.55 3.15 36.31
N ASP A 398 8.73 1.83 36.36
CA ASP A 398 9.91 1.16 35.83
C ASP A 398 9.58 -0.12 35.04
N GLY A 399 10.53 -0.68 34.31
CA GLY A 399 10.38 -1.95 33.61
C GLY A 399 10.90 -1.95 32.18
N ILE A 400 10.47 -2.94 31.41
CA ILE A 400 10.82 -3.10 29.98
C ILE A 400 9.52 -3.14 29.21
N LEU A 401 9.40 -2.32 28.17
CA LEU A 401 8.20 -2.30 27.33
C LEU A 401 7.91 -3.70 26.77
N ASN A 402 6.66 -4.13 26.87
CA ASN A 402 6.14 -5.26 26.12
C ASN A 402 6.01 -4.83 24.64
N PRO A 403 6.84 -5.36 23.72
CA PRO A 403 6.84 -4.93 22.33
C PRO A 403 5.60 -5.40 21.54
N GLU A 404 4.85 -6.36 22.09
CA GLU A 404 3.64 -6.92 21.50
C GLU A 404 2.37 -6.19 21.98
N PHE A 405 2.48 -5.28 22.96
CA PHE A 405 1.37 -4.48 23.46
C PHE A 405 1.28 -3.15 22.70
N GLY A 406 0.15 -2.90 22.05
CA GLY A 406 -0.11 -1.68 21.29
C GLY A 406 -1.10 -1.92 20.15
N HIS A 407 -1.74 -0.85 19.66
CA HIS A 407 -2.66 -0.92 18.51
C HIS A 407 -3.77 -1.99 18.64
N LEU A 408 -4.41 -2.04 19.80
CA LEU A 408 -5.37 -3.08 20.19
C LEU A 408 -6.65 -3.09 19.32
N ASP A 409 -6.93 -1.99 18.62
CA ASP A 409 -8.09 -1.78 17.75
C ASP A 409 -7.77 -1.88 16.25
N GLN A 410 -6.63 -2.48 15.88
CA GLN A 410 -6.23 -2.65 14.47
C GLN A 410 -7.30 -3.39 13.64
N ALA A 411 -7.64 -2.85 12.47
CA ALA A 411 -8.59 -3.49 11.55
C ALA A 411 -8.08 -4.82 10.97
N ILE A 412 -6.77 -4.93 10.72
CA ILE A 412 -6.14 -6.14 10.22
C ILE A 412 -5.11 -6.61 11.25
N SER A 413 -5.26 -7.86 11.70
CA SER A 413 -4.26 -8.52 12.54
C SER A 413 -3.31 -9.32 11.66
N LEU A 414 -2.04 -8.91 11.61
CA LEU A 414 -1.00 -9.63 10.87
C LEU A 414 -0.94 -11.09 11.30
N GLU A 415 -0.86 -11.35 12.61
CA GLU A 415 -0.68 -12.70 13.15
C GLU A 415 -1.85 -13.64 12.82
N LYS A 416 -3.10 -13.13 12.85
CA LYS A 416 -4.31 -13.91 12.53
C LYS A 416 -4.57 -14.03 11.03
N GLY A 417 -3.92 -13.20 10.22
CA GLY A 417 -4.04 -13.20 8.76
C GLY A 417 -3.42 -14.43 8.11
N ASP A 418 -3.60 -14.53 6.79
CA ASP A 418 -3.04 -15.61 5.98
C ASP A 418 -1.70 -15.18 5.32
N TYR A 419 -1.23 -15.97 4.37
CA TYR A 419 -0.02 -15.66 3.60
C TYR A 419 -0.09 -14.30 2.87
N SER A 420 -1.27 -13.89 2.38
CA SER A 420 -1.44 -12.60 1.69
C SER A 420 -1.29 -11.43 2.66
N THR A 421 -1.87 -11.54 3.86
CA THR A 421 -1.69 -10.58 4.94
C THR A 421 -0.24 -10.49 5.41
N GLY A 422 0.54 -11.57 5.27
CA GLY A 422 1.98 -11.61 5.59
C GLY A 422 2.84 -10.56 4.89
N GLN A 423 2.39 -9.99 3.77
CA GLN A 423 3.09 -8.89 3.09
C GLN A 423 3.16 -7.61 3.93
N MET A 424 2.19 -7.38 4.83
CA MET A 424 2.24 -6.30 5.82
C MET A 424 3.46 -6.41 6.74
N GLY A 425 4.06 -7.59 6.89
CA GLY A 425 5.32 -7.77 7.59
C GLY A 425 6.45 -6.88 7.05
N MET A 426 6.40 -6.46 5.78
CA MET A 426 7.36 -5.50 5.20
C MET A 426 7.29 -4.09 5.83
N LEU A 427 6.21 -3.78 6.54
CA LEU A 427 6.01 -2.52 7.26
C LEU A 427 6.44 -2.60 8.73
N GLY A 428 7.11 -3.69 9.13
CA GLY A 428 7.43 -3.98 10.53
C GLY A 428 6.20 -4.43 11.32
N TYR A 429 6.44 -4.92 12.54
CA TYR A 429 5.37 -5.55 13.34
C TYR A 429 5.49 -5.30 14.85
N LEU A 430 6.57 -4.66 15.32
CA LEU A 430 6.76 -4.33 16.73
C LEU A 430 6.23 -2.92 17.03
N SER A 431 5.29 -2.81 17.98
CA SER A 431 4.68 -1.54 18.42
C SER A 431 5.61 -0.71 19.31
N SER A 432 6.60 -1.35 19.92
CA SER A 432 7.69 -0.72 20.67
C SER A 432 8.99 -1.47 20.41
N TYR A 433 10.11 -0.77 20.52
CA TYR A 433 11.42 -1.33 20.26
C TYR A 433 12.39 -0.90 21.37
N TYR A 434 12.86 -1.84 22.19
CA TYR A 434 13.72 -1.51 23.33
C TYR A 434 14.80 -2.56 23.51
N THR A 435 15.93 -2.37 22.84
CA THR A 435 17.07 -3.31 22.84
C THR A 435 18.32 -2.62 23.36
N SER A 436 19.42 -3.37 23.48
CA SER A 436 20.71 -2.80 23.88
C SER A 436 21.33 -1.87 22.83
N ALA A 437 20.85 -1.91 21.58
CA ALA A 437 21.38 -1.12 20.47
C ALA A 437 20.47 0.06 20.09
N TYR A 438 19.17 -0.02 20.40
CA TYR A 438 18.20 0.99 19.99
C TYR A 438 17.01 1.06 20.94
N ALA A 439 16.54 2.27 21.25
CA ALA A 439 15.31 2.52 21.98
C ALA A 439 14.36 3.40 21.13
N ALA A 440 13.24 2.82 20.72
CA ALA A 440 12.10 3.50 20.09
C ALA A 440 10.89 3.45 21.02
N LEU A 441 10.65 4.57 21.70
CA LEU A 441 9.51 4.79 22.56
C LEU A 441 8.44 5.49 21.72
N LEU A 442 7.57 4.72 21.08
CA LEU A 442 6.55 5.25 20.15
C LEU A 442 5.17 5.35 20.82
N PRO A 443 4.34 6.35 20.48
CA PRO A 443 3.03 6.54 21.09
C PRO A 443 2.12 5.31 21.04
N GLY A 444 2.15 4.57 19.93
CA GLY A 444 1.35 3.35 19.74
C GLY A 444 1.69 2.20 20.70
N GLY A 445 2.85 2.26 21.34
CA GLY A 445 3.28 1.32 22.37
C GLY A 445 2.91 1.72 23.79
N TYR A 446 2.24 2.87 24.00
CA TYR A 446 1.79 3.35 25.31
C TYR A 446 2.90 3.47 26.35
N TRP A 447 4.10 3.94 25.96
CA TRP A 447 5.20 4.18 26.90
C TRP A 447 4.94 5.37 27.84
N LEU A 448 4.13 6.34 27.39
CA LEU A 448 3.52 7.36 28.24
C LEU A 448 2.06 6.99 28.52
N PRO A 449 1.52 7.33 29.71
CA PRO A 449 0.11 7.16 30.00
C PRO A 449 -0.75 7.94 29.00
N THR A 450 -1.72 7.27 28.39
CA THR A 450 -2.71 7.88 27.50
C THR A 450 -4.08 7.84 28.17
N ALA A 451 -4.83 8.94 28.15
CA ALA A 451 -6.13 8.99 28.81
C ALA A 451 -7.16 8.05 28.13
N GLY A 452 -7.91 7.33 28.95
CA GLY A 452 -8.91 6.35 28.53
C GLY A 452 -8.35 5.00 28.13
N SER A 453 -9.23 4.17 27.58
CA SER A 453 -8.89 2.88 26.99
C SER A 453 -8.22 3.05 25.62
N GLY A 454 -7.29 2.15 25.29
CA GLY A 454 -6.72 2.02 23.95
C GLY A 454 -7.71 1.67 22.83
N ILE A 455 -9.02 1.53 23.10
CA ILE A 455 -10.06 1.19 22.12
C ILE A 455 -11.32 2.08 22.26
N PRO A 456 -11.88 2.61 21.16
CA PRO A 456 -11.19 2.87 19.89
C PRO A 456 -10.29 4.11 20.05
N SER A 457 -9.25 4.16 19.24
CA SER A 457 -8.25 5.23 19.29
C SER A 457 -8.39 6.26 18.15
N ASP A 458 -9.06 5.91 17.03
CA ASP A 458 -8.92 6.63 15.74
C ASP A 458 -10.24 7.17 15.12
N ASP A 459 -11.31 7.40 15.91
CA ASP A 459 -12.53 8.08 15.41
C ASP A 459 -12.66 9.51 15.96
N ALA A 460 -12.19 10.49 15.18
CA ALA A 460 -12.23 11.92 15.53
C ALA A 460 -13.66 12.48 15.74
N ARG A 461 -14.72 11.77 15.32
CA ARG A 461 -16.11 12.16 15.61
C ARG A 461 -16.44 11.97 17.09
N ARG A 462 -15.79 11.00 17.74
CA ARG A 462 -16.11 10.51 19.08
C ARG A 462 -15.00 10.79 20.09
N TYR A 463 -13.74 10.65 19.66
CA TYR A 463 -12.54 10.90 20.45
C TYR A 463 -11.63 11.85 19.65
N PRO A 464 -11.80 13.18 19.80
CA PRO A 464 -10.92 14.15 19.17
C PRO A 464 -9.47 13.97 19.64
N ALA A 465 -8.52 14.53 18.88
CA ALA A 465 -7.11 14.50 19.28
C ALA A 465 -6.91 15.28 20.59
N ASP A 466 -6.15 14.70 21.51
CA ASP A 466 -5.70 15.35 22.74
C ASP A 466 -4.44 16.18 22.45
N TYR A 467 -4.40 17.43 22.93
CA TYR A 467 -3.31 18.37 22.70
C TYR A 467 -2.74 18.83 24.04
N TYR A 468 -1.48 18.52 24.31
CA TYR A 468 -0.85 18.80 25.60
C TYR A 468 0.53 19.44 25.46
N ARG A 469 1.00 20.03 26.55
CA ARG A 469 2.38 20.51 26.70
C ARG A 469 3.29 19.40 27.21
N ILE A 470 4.53 19.37 26.73
CA ILE A 470 5.54 18.41 27.18
C ILE A 470 6.76 19.16 27.72
N ASP A 471 7.27 18.72 28.87
CA ASP A 471 8.53 19.19 29.45
C ASP A 471 9.25 18.01 30.13
N ILE A 472 10.03 17.27 29.34
CA ILE A 472 10.70 16.06 29.80
C ILE A 472 12.21 16.18 29.73
N ASN A 473 12.90 15.64 30.72
CA ASN A 473 14.34 15.51 30.76
C ASN A 473 14.72 14.03 30.54
N VAL A 474 15.36 13.74 29.42
CA VAL A 474 15.70 12.38 28.98
C VAL A 474 17.17 12.12 29.23
N THR A 475 17.48 11.08 29.99
CA THR A 475 18.85 10.64 30.31
C THR A 475 19.18 9.38 29.53
N VAL A 476 20.30 9.39 28.81
CA VAL A 476 20.81 8.29 27.98
C VAL A 476 22.31 8.08 28.22
N PRO A 477 22.89 6.94 27.82
CA PRO A 477 24.34 6.73 27.87
C PRO A 477 25.12 7.80 27.09
N GLN A 478 26.35 8.09 27.49
CA GLN A 478 27.14 9.20 26.94
C GLN A 478 27.37 9.17 25.42
N ASP A 479 27.45 7.99 24.82
CA ASP A 479 27.67 7.81 23.38
C ASP A 479 26.37 7.85 22.55
N TRP A 480 25.21 7.98 23.22
CA TRP A 480 23.91 7.98 22.55
C TRP A 480 23.43 9.40 22.26
N LEU A 481 22.57 9.54 21.26
CA LEU A 481 21.75 10.72 21.06
C LEU A 481 20.29 10.32 21.12
N VAL A 482 19.43 11.29 21.40
CA VAL A 482 17.97 11.11 21.40
C VAL A 482 17.32 12.16 20.52
N ALA A 483 16.37 11.74 19.69
CA ALA A 483 15.39 12.61 19.04
C ALA A 483 14.09 12.58 19.83
N GLY A 484 13.43 13.73 19.90
CA GLY A 484 12.20 13.95 20.66
C GLY A 484 11.39 15.08 20.05
N PRO A 485 10.29 15.50 20.70
CA PRO A 485 9.42 16.55 20.17
C PRO A 485 10.14 17.91 20.17
N GLY A 486 10.55 18.36 18.98
CA GLY A 486 11.23 19.64 18.77
C GLY A 486 12.70 19.65 19.20
N LYS A 487 13.21 20.84 19.54
CA LYS A 487 14.64 21.08 19.73
C LYS A 487 15.20 20.43 20.99
N ARG A 488 16.26 19.62 20.83
CA ARG A 488 17.02 18.99 21.92
C ARG A 488 17.89 20.03 22.65
N THR A 489 17.73 20.17 23.97
CA THR A 489 18.56 21.08 24.79
C THR A 489 19.39 20.29 25.82
N PRO A 490 20.73 20.29 25.77
CA PRO A 490 21.55 19.62 26.78
C PRO A 490 21.35 20.21 28.19
N THR A 491 21.10 19.37 29.19
CA THR A 491 20.90 19.79 30.59
C THR A 491 22.07 19.44 31.51
N GLY A 492 22.92 18.50 31.12
CA GLY A 492 24.15 18.16 31.84
C GLY A 492 24.67 16.76 31.53
N THR A 493 25.79 16.42 32.16
CA THR A 493 26.42 15.11 32.12
C THR A 493 26.68 14.66 33.55
N SER A 494 26.34 13.41 33.87
CA SER A 494 26.50 12.81 35.20
C SER A 494 27.04 11.40 35.07
N GLY A 495 28.28 11.18 35.49
CA GLY A 495 28.96 9.89 35.29
C GLY A 495 29.07 9.55 33.80
N ASP A 496 28.64 8.34 33.43
CA ASP A 496 28.65 7.82 32.06
C ASP A 496 27.35 8.12 31.28
N ASN A 497 26.50 9.02 31.81
CA ASN A 497 25.24 9.42 31.19
C ASN A 497 25.21 10.93 30.92
N HIS A 498 24.45 11.34 29.91
CA HIS A 498 24.07 12.75 29.72
C HIS A 498 22.56 12.90 29.64
N SER A 499 22.07 14.12 29.79
CA SER A 499 20.65 14.43 29.80
C SER A 499 20.31 15.54 28.82
N PHE A 500 19.13 15.43 28.21
CA PHE A 500 18.56 16.41 27.30
C PHE A 500 17.13 16.73 27.67
N ARG A 501 16.77 18.01 27.62
CA ARG A 501 15.40 18.49 27.80
C ARG A 501 14.70 18.68 26.47
N PHE A 502 13.46 18.24 26.40
CA PHE A 502 12.50 18.50 25.33
C PHE A 502 11.31 19.25 25.90
N ALA A 503 11.16 20.51 25.48
CA ALA A 503 10.09 21.41 25.91
C ALA A 503 9.71 22.37 24.78
N PRO A 504 9.08 21.87 23.68
CA PRO A 504 8.66 22.71 22.57
C PRO A 504 7.61 23.74 23.00
N GLU A 505 7.65 24.92 22.39
CA GLU A 505 6.64 25.97 22.61
C GLU A 505 5.30 25.67 21.94
N ALA A 506 5.25 24.72 21.01
CA ALA A 506 4.02 24.26 20.40
C ALA A 506 3.40 23.09 21.16
N TRP A 507 2.10 22.88 20.94
CA TRP A 507 1.37 21.72 21.43
C TRP A 507 1.82 20.45 20.71
N VAL A 508 1.73 19.33 21.41
CA VAL A 508 1.94 17.99 20.85
C VAL A 508 0.69 17.15 21.05
N THR A 509 0.42 16.26 20.10
CA THR A 509 -0.68 15.28 20.22
C THR A 509 -0.19 13.89 20.63
N ARG A 510 1.12 13.67 20.50
CA ARG A 510 1.79 12.39 20.70
C ARG A 510 3.28 12.64 20.85
N VAL A 511 3.94 11.84 21.69
CA VAL A 511 5.38 11.98 21.95
C VAL A 511 6.09 10.67 21.61
N GLY A 512 7.08 10.76 20.72
CA GLY A 512 8.04 9.68 20.50
C GLY A 512 9.43 10.08 20.93
N LEU A 513 10.20 9.10 21.41
CA LEU A 513 11.63 9.23 21.65
C LEU A 513 12.37 8.13 20.89
N LEU A 514 13.40 8.51 20.13
CA LEU A 514 14.25 7.61 19.37
C LEU A 514 15.69 7.82 19.84
N ALA A 515 16.30 6.81 20.45
CA ALA A 515 17.64 6.90 21.01
C ALA A 515 18.53 5.74 20.57
N SER A 516 19.74 6.05 20.15
CA SER A 516 20.79 5.11 19.75
C SER A 516 22.13 5.84 19.68
N GLU A 517 23.21 5.12 19.37
CA GLU A 517 24.50 5.68 18.99
C GLU A 517 24.39 6.28 17.57
N PHE A 518 23.86 7.50 17.46
CA PHE A 518 23.65 8.18 16.17
C PHE A 518 24.81 9.12 15.81
N GLU A 519 25.08 9.19 14.51
CA GLU A 519 25.82 10.28 13.88
C GLU A 519 24.87 11.41 13.48
N GLN A 520 25.20 12.64 13.87
CA GLN A 520 24.37 13.82 13.62
C GLN A 520 24.88 14.59 12.39
N ARG A 521 23.95 14.99 11.52
CA ARG A 521 24.12 16.08 10.54
C ARG A 521 22.99 17.08 10.72
N ALA A 522 23.29 18.38 10.65
CA ALA A 522 22.26 19.39 10.84
C ALA A 522 22.59 20.68 10.09
N VAL A 523 21.53 21.38 9.67
CA VAL A 523 21.58 22.72 9.11
C VAL A 523 20.51 23.57 9.82
N THR A 524 20.79 24.85 10.04
CA THR A 524 19.83 25.77 10.67
C THR A 524 19.50 26.88 9.70
N VAL A 525 18.20 27.05 9.43
CA VAL A 525 17.65 28.02 8.48
C VAL A 525 16.63 28.88 9.25
N GLY A 526 16.91 30.18 9.36
CA GLY A 526 16.16 31.05 10.28
C GLY A 526 16.25 30.53 11.72
N ASP A 527 15.10 30.33 12.37
CA ASP A 527 15.00 29.80 13.73
C ASP A 527 14.76 28.27 13.80
N THR A 528 14.72 27.60 12.63
CA THR A 528 14.46 26.15 12.55
C THR A 528 15.73 25.36 12.23
N THR A 529 16.02 24.34 13.03
CA THR A 529 17.09 23.38 12.78
C THR A 529 16.54 22.13 12.09
N PHE A 530 17.11 21.72 10.96
CA PHE A 530 16.84 20.42 10.34
C PHE A 530 17.98 19.47 10.71
N GLU A 531 17.64 18.34 11.32
CA GLU A 531 18.58 17.34 11.81
C GLU A 531 18.37 16.01 11.10
N LEU A 532 19.46 15.34 10.76
CA LEU A 532 19.51 13.96 10.29
C LEU A 532 20.32 13.13 11.28
N LEU A 533 19.69 12.08 11.82
CA LEU A 533 20.32 11.12 12.73
C LEU A 533 20.39 9.75 12.05
N LEU A 534 21.60 9.32 11.70
CA LEU A 534 21.85 8.01 11.09
C LEU A 534 22.72 7.14 11.99
N SER A 535 22.62 5.83 11.82
CA SER A 535 23.56 4.89 12.40
C SER A 535 24.96 5.07 11.77
N PRO A 536 26.06 4.96 12.56
CA PRO A 536 27.42 5.07 12.06
C PRO A 536 27.74 4.14 10.88
N VAL A 537 27.07 2.98 10.79
CA VAL A 537 27.27 2.01 9.69
C VAL A 537 26.71 2.46 8.35
N HIS A 538 25.80 3.43 8.32
CA HIS A 538 25.11 3.87 7.09
C HIS A 538 25.51 5.26 6.58
N MET A 539 26.62 5.80 7.07
CA MET A 539 27.10 7.12 6.67
C MET A 539 27.56 7.23 5.20
N LYS A 540 27.76 6.10 4.50
CA LYS A 540 28.26 6.08 3.12
C LYS A 540 27.34 6.82 2.14
N SER A 541 26.03 6.73 2.33
CA SER A 541 25.05 7.30 1.40
C SER A 541 25.01 8.83 1.46
N ILE A 542 25.27 9.42 2.63
CA ILE A 542 25.35 10.87 2.80
C ILE A 542 26.53 11.47 2.01
N ALA A 543 27.66 10.76 1.91
CA ALA A 543 28.85 11.27 1.23
C ALA A 543 28.61 11.63 -0.25
N TYR A 544 27.59 11.05 -0.89
CA TYR A 544 27.22 11.39 -2.28
C TYR A 544 26.54 12.77 -2.41
N PHE A 545 26.13 13.38 -1.31
CA PHE A 545 25.42 14.65 -1.28
C PHE A 545 26.29 15.82 -0.76
N GLU A 546 27.58 15.60 -0.51
CA GLU A 546 28.50 16.66 -0.03
C GLU A 546 28.57 17.90 -0.94
N ASP A 547 28.36 17.73 -2.25
CA ASP A 547 28.32 18.81 -3.24
C ASP A 547 26.91 19.45 -3.40
N ALA A 548 25.93 19.00 -2.61
CA ALA A 548 24.56 19.52 -2.61
C ALA A 548 24.25 20.40 -1.38
N ASP A 549 25.19 20.62 -0.47
CA ASP A 549 24.98 21.40 0.78
C ASP A 549 24.30 22.77 0.53
N GLU A 550 24.85 23.58 -0.39
CA GLU A 550 24.29 24.90 -0.74
C GLU A 550 22.89 24.78 -1.35
N ALA A 551 22.65 23.76 -2.18
CA ALA A 551 21.35 23.53 -2.81
C ALA A 551 20.30 23.07 -1.79
N ILE A 552 20.69 22.25 -0.81
CA ILE A 552 19.84 21.81 0.30
C ILE A 552 19.44 23.00 1.16
N GLU A 553 20.41 23.81 1.61
CA GLU A 553 20.14 24.99 2.43
C GLU A 553 19.23 25.98 1.72
N ARG A 554 19.49 26.26 0.44
CA ARG A 554 18.62 27.11 -0.39
C ARG A 554 17.20 26.55 -0.48
N THR A 555 17.05 25.27 -0.81
CA THR A 555 15.71 24.64 -0.98
C THR A 555 14.94 24.66 0.34
N LEU A 556 15.58 24.36 1.47
CA LEU A 556 14.96 24.44 2.80
C LEU A 556 14.56 25.88 3.16
N THR A 557 15.38 26.86 2.77
CA THR A 557 15.07 28.29 2.95
C THR A 557 13.84 28.69 2.14
N GLU A 558 13.79 28.35 0.86
CA GLU A 558 12.65 28.62 -0.02
C GLU A 558 11.37 27.97 0.51
N MET A 559 11.44 26.73 1.01
CA MET A 559 10.30 26.04 1.63
C MET A 559 9.78 26.73 2.89
N LEU A 560 10.68 27.18 3.78
CA LEU A 560 10.27 27.91 4.99
C LEU A 560 9.75 29.30 4.67
N GLU A 561 10.37 30.02 3.75
CA GLU A 561 9.90 31.33 3.28
C GLU A 561 8.52 31.23 2.64
N HIS A 562 8.29 30.19 1.82
CA HIS A 562 6.99 29.89 1.24
C HIS A 562 5.93 29.61 2.32
N ALA A 563 6.23 28.73 3.29
CA ALA A 563 5.32 28.46 4.41
C ALA A 563 5.00 29.73 5.22
N ASN A 564 6.01 30.54 5.53
CA ASN A 564 5.85 31.82 6.23
C ASN A 564 5.01 32.81 5.42
N SER A 565 5.13 32.83 4.08
CA SER A 565 4.30 33.67 3.21
C SER A 565 2.81 33.30 3.25
N LEU A 566 2.51 32.04 3.61
CA LEU A 566 1.15 31.55 3.85
C LEU A 566 0.67 31.79 5.29
N GLY A 567 1.51 32.39 6.16
CA GLY A 567 1.22 32.59 7.58
C GLY A 567 1.38 31.33 8.43
N LEU A 568 2.14 30.34 7.94
CA LEU A 568 2.38 29.07 8.63
C LEU A 568 3.85 28.97 9.02
N GLU A 569 4.17 29.35 10.26
CA GLU A 569 5.51 29.22 10.82
C GLU A 569 5.74 27.80 11.37
N TYR A 570 6.97 27.29 11.28
CA TYR A 570 7.27 25.93 11.74
C TYR A 570 7.24 25.86 13.29
N PRO A 571 6.40 25.01 13.90
CA PRO A 571 6.03 25.18 15.32
C PRO A 571 7.02 24.60 16.34
N TYR A 572 7.96 23.74 15.94
CA TYR A 572 8.77 22.95 16.90
C TYR A 572 10.23 23.40 17.03
N GLY A 573 10.68 24.37 16.22
CA GLY A 573 12.06 24.89 16.19
C GLY A 573 13.13 23.88 15.73
N GLN A 574 12.81 22.59 15.67
CA GLN A 574 13.65 21.56 15.06
C GLN A 574 12.78 20.47 14.39
N LEU A 575 13.24 19.96 13.26
CA LEU A 575 12.71 18.77 12.60
C LEU A 575 13.84 17.74 12.48
N SER A 576 13.69 16.58 13.10
CA SER A 576 14.68 15.50 13.05
C SER A 576 14.19 14.36 12.15
N LEU A 577 14.94 14.04 11.08
CA LEU A 577 14.79 12.79 10.33
C LEU A 577 15.68 11.73 10.97
N VAL A 578 15.10 10.65 11.45
CA VAL A 578 15.76 9.68 12.32
C VAL A 578 15.72 8.29 11.70
N GLU A 579 16.87 7.66 11.62
CA GLU A 579 16.98 6.29 11.14
C GLU A 579 16.38 5.28 12.13
N THR A 580 15.61 4.31 11.62
CA THR A 580 14.91 3.29 12.40
C THR A 580 15.16 1.87 11.88
N PRO A 581 15.28 0.87 12.79
CA PRO A 581 15.32 -0.54 12.43
C PRO A 581 14.07 -1.00 11.67
N SER A 582 14.24 -1.95 10.73
CA SER A 582 13.18 -2.41 9.83
C SER A 582 11.99 -3.08 10.53
N ARG A 583 12.19 -3.61 11.74
CA ARG A 583 11.17 -4.35 12.51
C ARG A 583 10.18 -3.43 13.24
N ILE A 584 10.51 -2.15 13.38
CA ILE A 584 9.60 -1.14 13.95
C ILE A 584 8.39 -1.01 13.04
N ARG A 585 7.20 -1.15 13.62
CA ARG A 585 5.93 -1.04 12.92
C ARG A 585 5.72 0.40 12.42
N THR A 586 5.44 0.55 11.12
CA THR A 586 5.22 1.86 10.46
C THR A 586 3.77 2.25 10.25
N TYR A 587 2.83 1.45 10.76
CA TYR A 587 1.38 1.68 10.65
C TYR A 587 0.70 1.57 12.02
N GLY A 588 -0.36 2.35 12.21
CA GLY A 588 -1.07 2.49 13.47
C GLY A 588 -2.11 1.39 13.72
N GLY A 589 -2.97 1.66 14.71
CA GLY A 589 -4.15 0.87 15.02
C GLY A 589 -5.38 1.38 14.26
N GLY A 590 -6.55 1.14 14.83
CA GLY A 590 -7.81 1.63 14.32
C GLY A 590 -8.18 1.12 12.92
N TRP A 591 -9.22 1.73 12.36
CA TRP A 591 -9.74 1.41 11.04
C TRP A 591 -8.82 1.91 9.91
N ARG A 592 -8.15 3.06 10.12
CA ARG A 592 -7.30 3.67 9.09
C ARG A 592 -5.93 3.01 9.00
N MET A 593 -5.40 2.51 10.12
CA MET A 593 -4.02 1.98 10.21
C MET A 593 -3.01 2.98 9.63
N ASP A 594 -3.14 4.26 10.02
CA ASP A 594 -2.39 5.40 9.47
C ASP A 594 -0.88 5.30 9.77
N THR A 595 -0.05 6.04 9.05
CA THR A 595 1.40 5.97 9.26
C THR A 595 1.80 6.41 10.67
N THR A 596 2.72 5.65 11.29
CA THR A 596 3.36 6.00 12.57
C THR A 596 4.72 6.66 12.37
N GLN A 597 5.22 6.78 11.14
CA GLN A 597 6.54 7.34 10.79
C GLN A 597 6.64 8.87 10.92
N MET A 598 5.55 9.51 11.33
CA MET A 598 5.45 10.96 11.46
C MET A 598 4.99 11.30 12.87
N LEU A 599 5.74 12.16 13.54
CA LEU A 599 5.46 12.63 14.89
C LEU A 599 5.75 14.14 14.96
N PRO A 600 5.25 14.84 16.00
CA PRO A 600 5.65 16.21 16.28
C PRO A 600 7.18 16.38 16.32
N GLY A 601 7.74 17.14 15.39
CA GLY A 601 9.18 17.40 15.29
C GLY A 601 10.06 16.23 14.81
N ILE A 602 9.49 15.06 14.48
CA ILE A 602 10.27 13.87 14.09
C ILE A 602 9.67 13.22 12.84
N MET A 603 10.55 12.84 11.91
CA MET A 603 10.27 11.94 10.81
C MET A 603 11.12 10.68 10.96
N MET A 604 10.53 9.51 10.77
CA MET A 604 11.27 8.24 10.77
C MET A 604 11.62 7.85 9.34
N SER A 605 12.85 7.40 9.14
CA SER A 605 13.33 6.79 7.90
C SER A 605 13.85 5.41 8.24
N ARG A 606 13.42 4.39 7.50
CA ARG A 606 13.91 3.02 7.75
C ARG A 606 15.34 2.86 7.27
N GLU A 607 16.12 2.01 7.93
CA GLU A 607 17.48 1.64 7.48
C GLU A 607 17.49 1.08 6.04
N THR A 608 16.38 0.42 5.67
CA THR A 608 16.14 -0.14 4.33
C THR A 608 15.73 0.91 3.28
N ALA A 609 15.55 2.18 3.65
CA ALA A 609 15.12 3.25 2.74
C ALA A 609 16.32 4.13 2.33
N PHE A 610 16.34 5.41 2.74
CA PHE A 610 17.38 6.38 2.37
C PHE A 610 18.81 5.86 2.62
N PRO A 611 19.12 5.23 3.78
CA PRO A 611 20.50 4.84 4.08
C PRO A 611 21.05 3.75 3.14
N SER A 612 20.19 2.89 2.57
CA SER A 612 20.58 1.78 1.67
C SER A 612 20.22 2.02 0.19
N ALA A 613 19.70 3.21 -0.15
CA ALA A 613 19.36 3.58 -1.52
C ALA A 613 20.60 3.78 -2.41
N ARG A 614 20.55 3.33 -3.68
CA ARG A 614 21.68 3.37 -4.61
C ARG A 614 21.74 4.65 -5.44
N PHE A 615 21.85 5.81 -4.79
CA PHE A 615 22.05 7.09 -5.48
C PHE A 615 23.38 7.15 -6.27
N ASP A 616 24.35 6.31 -5.89
CA ASP A 616 25.57 6.08 -6.67
C ASP A 616 25.24 5.62 -8.10
N THR A 617 24.28 4.73 -8.30
CA THR A 617 23.93 4.28 -9.66
C THR A 617 23.34 5.36 -10.55
N THR A 618 22.75 6.41 -9.96
CA THR A 618 22.22 7.57 -10.69
C THR A 618 23.29 8.62 -10.94
N PHE A 619 24.18 8.87 -9.97
CA PHE A 619 25.08 10.04 -9.98
C PHE A 619 26.59 9.71 -10.06
N SER A 620 27.00 8.44 -10.06
CA SER A 620 28.43 8.03 -10.08
C SER A 620 29.10 8.04 -11.44
N PHE A 621 28.43 8.48 -12.51
CA PHE A 621 29.04 8.50 -13.83
C PHE A 621 29.92 9.73 -14.03
N ASP A 622 31.22 9.50 -14.17
CA ASP A 622 32.28 10.48 -14.49
C ASP A 622 32.16 11.06 -15.93
N ASN A 623 30.96 10.99 -16.53
CA ASN A 623 30.69 11.38 -17.90
C ASN A 623 30.38 12.88 -17.96
N ARG A 624 31.32 13.66 -18.51
CA ARG A 624 31.15 15.10 -18.78
C ARG A 624 29.83 15.44 -19.47
N VAL A 625 29.34 14.58 -20.36
CA VAL A 625 28.10 14.84 -21.13
C VAL A 625 26.88 14.86 -20.21
N GLN A 626 26.78 13.95 -19.23
CA GLN A 626 25.66 13.96 -18.29
C GLN A 626 25.75 15.13 -17.30
N LYS A 627 26.96 15.48 -16.88
CA LYS A 627 27.16 16.67 -16.05
C LYS A 627 26.74 17.95 -16.77
N GLU A 628 27.12 18.08 -18.05
CA GLU A 628 26.68 19.17 -18.93
C GLU A 628 25.13 19.11 -19.12
N GLU A 629 24.52 17.93 -19.28
CA GLU A 629 23.05 17.78 -19.33
C GLU A 629 22.35 18.24 -18.04
N PHE A 630 22.89 17.93 -16.86
CA PHE A 630 22.33 18.40 -15.58
C PHE A 630 22.51 19.90 -15.38
N GLU A 631 23.65 20.45 -15.79
CA GLU A 631 23.90 21.90 -15.78
C GLU A 631 23.00 22.66 -16.76
N GLU A 632 22.62 22.03 -17.88
CA GLU A 632 21.62 22.56 -18.83
C GLU A 632 20.18 22.43 -18.31
N GLN A 633 19.85 21.35 -17.59
CA GLN A 633 18.50 21.08 -17.10
C GLN A 633 18.15 21.80 -15.80
N PHE A 634 19.11 22.02 -14.91
CA PHE A 634 18.88 22.60 -13.59
C PHE A 634 19.75 23.85 -13.40
N GLU A 635 19.13 24.99 -13.08
CA GLU A 635 19.85 26.26 -12.87
C GLU A 635 20.94 26.17 -11.78
N GLY A 636 20.79 25.25 -10.81
CA GLY A 636 21.78 24.98 -9.76
C GLY A 636 22.73 23.82 -10.04
N GLY A 637 22.78 23.32 -11.28
CA GLY A 637 23.62 22.20 -11.70
C GLY A 637 23.38 20.90 -10.93
N ILE A 638 24.44 20.12 -10.73
CA ILE A 638 24.36 18.77 -10.13
C ILE A 638 23.83 18.77 -8.69
N GLY A 639 24.15 19.80 -7.89
CA GLY A 639 23.65 19.92 -6.51
C GLY A 639 22.13 20.00 -6.48
N GLN A 640 21.53 20.84 -7.32
CA GLN A 640 20.07 20.94 -7.42
C GLN A 640 19.44 19.66 -7.97
N ALA A 641 20.06 19.00 -8.95
CA ALA A 641 19.58 17.72 -9.48
C ALA A 641 19.54 16.63 -8.39
N LYS A 642 20.52 16.62 -7.48
CA LYS A 642 20.55 15.70 -6.32
C LYS A 642 19.43 16.01 -5.32
N VAL A 643 19.18 17.28 -5.03
CA VAL A 643 18.05 17.68 -4.16
C VAL A 643 16.72 17.25 -4.75
N GLU A 644 16.48 17.50 -6.04
CA GLU A 644 15.26 17.06 -6.74
C GLU A 644 15.10 15.54 -6.71
N ALA A 645 16.20 14.79 -6.86
CA ALA A 645 16.16 13.34 -6.76
C ALA A 645 15.78 12.83 -5.36
N VAL A 646 16.27 13.46 -4.28
CA VAL A 646 15.90 13.11 -2.89
C VAL A 646 14.45 13.49 -2.60
N MET A 647 13.99 14.64 -3.10
CA MET A 647 12.60 15.06 -2.99
C MET A 647 11.68 14.05 -3.67
N ARG A 648 11.94 13.72 -4.92
CA ARG A 648 11.21 12.68 -5.66
C ARG A 648 11.27 11.31 -4.98
N PHE A 649 12.43 10.90 -4.48
CA PHE A 649 12.61 9.65 -3.74
C PHE A 649 11.68 9.56 -2.53
N SER A 650 11.56 10.68 -1.79
CA SER A 650 10.72 10.81 -0.60
C SER A 650 9.23 10.92 -0.96
N GLU A 651 8.88 11.62 -2.05
CA GLU A 651 7.52 11.70 -2.57
C GLU A 651 6.99 10.31 -2.94
N ASN A 652 7.84 9.50 -3.57
CA ASN A 652 7.52 8.15 -4.01
C ASN A 652 7.59 7.10 -2.89
N ASP A 653 7.58 7.50 -1.62
CA ASP A 653 7.41 6.57 -0.50
C ASP A 653 5.94 6.30 -0.21
N PHE A 654 5.51 5.06 -0.44
CA PHE A 654 4.17 4.58 -0.14
C PHE A 654 4.16 3.50 0.97
N ASN A 655 5.26 3.35 1.71
CA ASN A 655 5.33 2.57 2.96
C ASN A 655 5.08 3.43 4.21
N GLY A 656 4.69 4.70 4.02
CA GLY A 656 4.27 5.61 5.08
C GLY A 656 5.32 6.63 5.51
N GLY A 657 6.51 6.69 4.91
CA GLY A 657 7.59 7.64 5.25
C GLY A 657 7.65 8.87 4.34
N ASN A 658 6.58 9.23 3.62
CA ASN A 658 6.56 10.41 2.76
C ASN A 658 6.72 11.70 3.58
N VAL A 659 7.92 12.29 3.51
CA VAL A 659 8.30 13.45 4.33
C VAL A 659 7.38 14.66 4.10
N PHE A 660 6.86 14.87 2.90
CA PHE A 660 6.00 16.03 2.60
C PHE A 660 4.66 15.98 3.33
N GLN A 661 4.05 14.79 3.41
CA GLN A 661 2.86 14.59 4.24
C GLN A 661 3.17 14.84 5.72
N GLY A 662 4.33 14.38 6.19
CA GLY A 662 4.76 14.57 7.57
C GLY A 662 4.97 16.04 7.91
N VAL A 663 5.62 16.80 7.03
CA VAL A 663 5.84 18.24 7.20
C VAL A 663 4.50 18.97 7.29
N ALA A 664 3.56 18.68 6.40
CA ALA A 664 2.23 19.29 6.43
C ALA A 664 1.46 19.01 7.74
N ARG A 665 1.60 17.80 8.29
CA ARG A 665 1.03 17.45 9.61
C ARG A 665 1.61 18.30 10.74
N ASN A 666 2.90 18.63 10.70
CA ASN A 666 3.52 19.47 11.73
C ASN A 666 2.96 20.89 11.72
N PHE A 667 2.75 21.49 10.54
CA PHE A 667 2.20 22.85 10.42
C PHE A 667 0.73 22.96 10.82
N VAL A 668 -0.09 21.94 10.53
CA VAL A 668 -1.56 22.03 10.71
C VAL A 668 -2.10 20.96 11.65
N HIS A 669 -1.98 19.68 11.29
CA HIS A 669 -2.69 18.59 11.96
C HIS A 669 -2.29 18.39 13.44
N TYR A 670 -1.01 18.59 13.76
CA TYR A 670 -0.51 18.53 15.13
C TYR A 670 -0.72 19.84 15.91
N GLN A 671 -1.23 20.90 15.27
CA GLN A 671 -1.64 22.13 15.94
C GLN A 671 -3.15 22.18 16.22
N THR A 672 -3.97 21.63 15.32
CA THR A 672 -5.43 21.57 15.48
C THR A 672 -6.06 20.50 14.58
N SER A 673 -7.28 20.07 14.89
CA SER A 673 -8.03 19.08 14.10
C SER A 673 -9.54 19.29 14.21
N ALA A 674 -10.26 18.76 13.22
CA ALA A 674 -11.72 18.78 13.21
C ALA A 674 -12.29 17.75 14.19
N ARG A 675 -13.43 18.08 14.81
CA ARG A 675 -14.25 17.21 15.67
C ARG A 675 -15.72 17.21 15.25
N GLY A 676 -16.45 16.18 15.68
CA GLY A 676 -17.87 16.00 15.38
C GLY A 676 -18.14 15.53 13.94
N ASP A 677 -19.35 15.78 13.46
CA ASP A 677 -19.78 15.33 12.13
C ASP A 677 -18.89 15.90 11.01
N GLY A 678 -18.50 15.06 10.07
CA GLY A 678 -17.60 15.43 8.97
C GLY A 678 -16.11 15.57 9.34
N ALA A 679 -15.74 15.38 10.61
CA ALA A 679 -14.35 15.52 11.08
C ALA A 679 -13.35 14.68 10.28
N LEU A 680 -13.70 13.43 9.94
CA LEU A 680 -12.83 12.54 9.16
C LEU A 680 -12.52 13.11 7.77
N ALA A 681 -13.55 13.58 7.06
CA ALA A 681 -13.43 14.14 5.72
C ALA A 681 -12.68 15.48 5.72
N LEU A 682 -12.95 16.35 6.70
CA LEU A 682 -12.27 17.63 6.87
C LEU A 682 -10.80 17.45 7.21
N ASN A 683 -10.46 16.58 8.16
CA ASN A 683 -9.07 16.30 8.51
C ASN A 683 -8.30 15.71 7.31
N PHE A 684 -8.92 14.83 6.52
CA PHE A 684 -8.29 14.27 5.33
C PHE A 684 -8.08 15.34 4.23
N MET A 685 -9.10 16.16 3.97
CA MET A 685 -9.03 17.27 3.00
C MET A 685 -7.99 18.31 3.41
N LEU A 686 -7.98 18.76 4.66
CA LEU A 686 -7.01 19.74 5.16
C LEU A 686 -5.58 19.22 5.09
N ASN A 687 -5.36 17.93 5.37
CA ASN A 687 -4.04 17.32 5.22
C ASN A 687 -3.57 17.31 3.76
N ASP A 688 -4.43 16.92 2.80
CA ASP A 688 -4.10 16.95 1.37
C ASP A 688 -3.90 18.39 0.86
N LEU A 689 -4.79 19.32 1.25
CA LEU A 689 -4.68 20.74 0.90
C LEU A 689 -3.38 21.36 1.44
N ALA A 690 -3.09 21.19 2.73
CA ALA A 690 -1.86 21.70 3.35
C ALA A 690 -0.61 21.08 2.72
N THR A 691 -0.62 19.78 2.41
CA THR A 691 0.51 19.13 1.72
C THR A 691 0.77 19.76 0.36
N ARG A 692 -0.27 19.91 -0.47
CA ARG A 692 -0.14 20.53 -1.80
C ARG A 692 0.25 22.00 -1.73
N MET A 693 -0.28 22.75 -0.77
CA MET A 693 0.04 24.16 -0.61
C MET A 693 1.48 24.40 -0.14
N LEU A 694 1.95 23.62 0.83
CA LEU A 694 3.28 23.80 1.42
C LEU A 694 4.41 23.23 0.55
N THR A 695 4.11 22.20 -0.25
CA THR A 695 5.16 21.42 -0.92
C THR A 695 4.96 21.25 -2.42
N GLU A 696 3.76 21.54 -2.96
CA GLU A 696 3.35 21.22 -4.33
C GLU A 696 3.39 19.72 -4.69
N ARG A 697 3.58 18.86 -3.68
CA ARG A 697 3.67 17.40 -3.82
C ARG A 697 2.40 16.73 -3.33
N THR A 698 2.30 15.44 -3.64
CA THR A 698 1.20 14.58 -3.17
C THR A 698 1.74 13.35 -2.44
N GLY A 699 0.89 12.72 -1.64
CA GLY A 699 1.22 11.45 -1.01
C GLY A 699 -0.04 10.64 -0.75
N TYR A 700 0.13 9.33 -0.63
CA TYR A 700 -0.92 8.41 -0.23
C TYR A 700 -0.29 7.22 0.51
N PHE A 701 -0.92 6.83 1.63
CA PHE A 701 -0.53 5.67 2.41
C PHE A 701 -1.77 4.92 2.87
N SER A 702 -1.73 3.60 2.77
CA SER A 702 -2.73 2.68 3.31
C SER A 702 -2.07 1.35 3.65
N ALA A 703 -2.12 0.92 4.91
CA ALA A 703 -1.63 -0.40 5.28
C ALA A 703 -2.46 -1.52 4.62
N HIS A 704 -3.76 -1.29 4.42
CA HIS A 704 -4.70 -2.25 3.80
C HIS A 704 -4.22 -2.77 2.44
N MET A 705 -3.51 -1.95 1.66
CA MET A 705 -3.03 -2.36 0.33
C MET A 705 -2.00 -3.50 0.37
N PHE A 706 -1.35 -3.72 1.52
CA PHE A 706 -0.44 -4.83 1.76
C PHE A 706 -1.18 -6.09 2.26
N GLY A 707 -2.36 -5.94 2.85
CA GLY A 707 -3.12 -7.05 3.44
C GLY A 707 -3.84 -7.95 2.43
N ASP A 708 -4.28 -7.38 1.30
CA ASP A 708 -5.17 -8.02 0.33
C ASP A 708 -4.49 -8.41 -1.00
N GLY A 709 -3.16 -8.52 -1.03
CA GLY A 709 -2.38 -8.86 -2.25
C GLY A 709 -2.32 -7.75 -3.31
N GLY A 710 -2.94 -6.59 -3.06
CA GLY A 710 -2.91 -5.42 -3.95
C GLY A 710 -1.51 -4.86 -4.21
N PHE A 711 -0.60 -4.99 -3.23
CA PHE A 711 0.78 -4.56 -3.33
C PHE A 711 1.50 -5.14 -4.57
N ASN A 712 1.37 -6.44 -4.86
CA ASN A 712 2.03 -7.07 -6.00
C ASN A 712 1.54 -6.51 -7.36
N VAL A 713 0.24 -6.20 -7.46
CA VAL A 713 -0.36 -5.63 -8.68
C VAL A 713 0.17 -4.22 -8.91
N ILE A 714 0.16 -3.40 -7.85
CA ILE A 714 0.69 -2.03 -7.86
C ILE A 714 2.18 -2.05 -8.25
N MET A 715 2.97 -2.93 -7.63
CA MET A 715 4.38 -3.13 -7.95
C MET A 715 4.60 -3.52 -9.41
N GLY A 716 3.77 -4.40 -9.97
CA GLY A 716 3.82 -4.75 -11.39
C GLY A 716 3.59 -3.55 -12.32
N GLN A 717 2.64 -2.67 -11.97
CA GLN A 717 2.37 -1.44 -12.72
C GLN A 717 3.52 -0.43 -12.61
N ILE A 718 4.06 -0.23 -11.40
CA ILE A 718 5.20 0.65 -11.14
C ILE A 718 6.40 0.18 -11.95
N MET A 719 6.79 -1.10 -11.85
CA MET A 719 7.91 -1.66 -12.59
C MET A 719 7.71 -1.57 -14.12
N GLY A 720 6.47 -1.75 -14.59
CA GLY A 720 6.11 -1.57 -15.99
C GLY A 720 6.29 -0.12 -16.49
N ASN A 721 6.05 0.88 -15.64
CA ASN A 721 6.27 2.29 -15.96
C ASN A 721 7.74 2.70 -15.84
N LEU A 722 8.44 2.26 -14.79
CA LEU A 722 9.89 2.45 -14.64
C LEU A 722 10.66 1.86 -15.83
N GLY A 723 10.28 0.66 -16.29
CA GLY A 723 10.85 0.04 -17.49
C GLY A 723 10.61 0.81 -18.79
N ARG A 724 9.65 1.74 -18.81
CA ARG A 724 9.39 2.67 -19.93
C ARG A 724 10.01 4.07 -19.72
N GLY A 725 10.81 4.24 -18.66
CA GLY A 725 11.38 5.54 -18.26
C GLY A 725 10.36 6.52 -17.69
N ARG A 726 9.18 6.04 -17.26
CA ARG A 726 8.15 6.88 -16.62
C ARG A 726 8.26 6.72 -15.12
N THR A 727 8.82 7.72 -14.47
CA THR A 727 9.26 7.58 -13.09
C THR A 727 8.73 8.74 -12.23
N ASP A 728 8.06 9.73 -12.84
CA ASP A 728 7.77 11.05 -12.25
C ASP A 728 6.59 11.08 -11.28
N SER A 729 5.88 9.96 -11.08
CA SER A 729 4.69 9.97 -10.21
C SER A 729 4.30 8.60 -9.64
N VAL A 730 5.24 7.89 -9.01
CA VAL A 730 4.92 6.59 -8.37
C VAL A 730 3.82 6.77 -7.33
N SER A 731 3.88 7.83 -6.53
CA SER A 731 2.83 8.21 -5.57
C SER A 731 1.45 8.37 -6.23
N GLN A 732 1.35 9.13 -7.33
CA GLN A 732 0.09 9.33 -8.05
C GLN A 732 -0.43 8.03 -8.67
N LEU A 733 0.45 7.16 -9.16
CA LEU A 733 0.07 5.83 -9.68
C LEU A 733 -0.51 4.96 -8.56
N VAL A 734 0.09 4.97 -7.37
CA VAL A 734 -0.43 4.25 -6.19
C VAL A 734 -1.80 4.81 -5.80
N THR A 735 -1.96 6.13 -5.74
CA THR A 735 -3.26 6.76 -5.45
C THR A 735 -4.29 6.34 -6.48
N GLN A 736 -4.00 6.47 -7.77
CA GLN A 736 -4.92 6.14 -8.85
C GLN A 736 -5.29 4.64 -8.88
N ALA A 737 -4.34 3.75 -8.60
CA ALA A 737 -4.56 2.30 -8.55
C ALA A 737 -5.49 1.88 -7.40
N ASN A 738 -5.60 2.69 -6.36
CA ASN A 738 -6.48 2.43 -5.22
C ASN A 738 -7.82 3.20 -5.34
N THR A 739 -7.80 4.50 -5.65
CA THR A 739 -9.02 5.33 -5.73
C THR A 739 -9.76 5.21 -7.06
N GLY A 740 -9.09 4.79 -8.14
CA GLY A 740 -9.69 4.61 -9.46
C GLY A 740 -10.49 3.33 -9.64
N ARG A 741 -10.52 2.46 -8.62
CA ARG A 741 -11.25 1.18 -8.61
C ARG A 741 -12.76 1.39 -8.73
N PRO A 742 -13.46 0.71 -9.66
CA PRO A 742 -14.91 0.82 -9.78
C PRO A 742 -15.69 0.62 -8.48
N SER A 743 -15.30 -0.33 -7.62
CA SER A 743 -15.96 -0.55 -6.32
C SER A 743 -15.87 0.65 -5.39
N VAL A 744 -14.75 1.38 -5.39
CA VAL A 744 -14.59 2.62 -4.59
C VAL A 744 -15.57 3.69 -5.07
N TRP A 745 -15.74 3.82 -6.38
CA TRP A 745 -16.72 4.76 -6.94
C TRP A 745 -18.17 4.35 -6.67
N ASP A 746 -18.47 3.05 -6.70
CA ASP A 746 -19.81 2.55 -6.39
C ASP A 746 -20.12 2.80 -4.90
N ARG A 747 -19.19 2.50 -3.99
CA ARG A 747 -19.31 2.82 -2.55
C ARG A 747 -19.44 4.32 -2.28
N ALA A 748 -18.73 5.16 -3.03
CA ALA A 748 -18.79 6.62 -2.91
C ALA A 748 -20.18 7.21 -3.27
N LEU A 749 -21.00 6.46 -4.03
CA LEU A 749 -22.36 6.84 -4.43
C LEU A 749 -23.44 6.36 -3.44
N GLU A 750 -23.12 5.41 -2.56
CA GLU A 750 -24.08 4.81 -1.63
C GLU A 750 -24.27 5.61 -0.33
N SER A 751 -23.23 6.27 0.18
CA SER A 751 -23.30 7.05 1.42
C SER A 751 -22.56 8.39 1.32
N SER A 752 -23.00 9.35 2.15
CA SER A 752 -22.32 10.63 2.32
C SER A 752 -20.97 10.44 3.03
N LEU A 753 -20.14 11.49 3.08
CA LEU A 753 -18.86 11.43 3.80
C LEU A 753 -19.03 11.43 5.32
N VAL A 754 -20.10 12.03 5.82
CA VAL A 754 -20.43 12.07 7.25
C VAL A 754 -20.91 10.69 7.74
N GLU A 755 -21.68 10.00 6.92
CA GLU A 755 -22.29 8.69 7.25
C GLU A 755 -21.37 7.49 6.95
N LEU A 756 -20.09 7.71 6.61
CA LEU A 756 -19.15 6.62 6.39
C LEU A 756 -18.95 5.82 7.68
N ASP A 757 -19.43 4.57 7.65
CA ASP A 757 -19.21 3.57 8.69
C ASP A 757 -17.82 2.98 8.56
N THR A 758 -16.88 3.46 9.38
CA THR A 758 -15.48 3.05 9.38
C THR A 758 -15.27 1.60 9.84
N SER A 759 -16.29 0.97 10.43
CA SER A 759 -16.23 -0.44 10.85
C SER A 759 -16.51 -1.42 9.70
N LYS A 760 -17.07 -0.95 8.58
CA LYS A 760 -17.41 -1.76 7.41
C LYS A 760 -16.51 -1.39 6.23
N ASP A 761 -15.77 -2.37 5.71
CA ASP A 761 -14.85 -2.21 4.58
C ASP A 761 -13.90 -1.00 4.74
N PRO A 762 -13.07 -0.98 5.80
CA PRO A 762 -12.25 0.19 6.17
C PRO A 762 -11.29 0.63 5.07
N ASP A 763 -10.83 -0.31 4.23
CA ASP A 763 -10.00 -0.03 3.05
C ASP A 763 -10.75 0.81 2.01
N GLN A 764 -12.01 0.47 1.73
CA GLN A 764 -12.87 1.21 0.82
C GLN A 764 -13.23 2.58 1.39
N VAL A 765 -13.52 2.66 2.70
CA VAL A 765 -13.80 3.94 3.37
C VAL A 765 -12.62 4.91 3.21
N LEU A 766 -11.39 4.44 3.44
CA LEU A 766 -10.17 5.23 3.23
C LEU A 766 -10.02 5.68 1.77
N ASN A 767 -10.30 4.80 0.81
CA ASN A 767 -10.22 5.12 -0.62
C ASN A 767 -11.28 6.12 -1.07
N VAL A 768 -12.49 6.06 -0.53
CA VAL A 768 -13.56 7.03 -0.78
C VAL A 768 -13.20 8.41 -0.21
N LEU A 769 -12.65 8.45 1.01
CA LEU A 769 -12.14 9.69 1.60
C LEU A 769 -11.02 10.28 0.74
N ALA A 770 -10.04 9.48 0.34
CA ALA A 770 -8.96 9.92 -0.52
C ALA A 770 -9.46 10.46 -1.87
N LEU A 771 -10.44 9.77 -2.49
CA LEU A 771 -11.05 10.19 -3.75
C LEU A 771 -11.78 11.54 -3.63
N LYS A 772 -12.72 11.66 -2.69
CA LYS A 772 -13.56 12.86 -2.57
C LYS A 772 -12.79 14.05 -2.01
N SER A 773 -12.02 13.85 -0.94
CA SER A 773 -11.25 14.94 -0.31
C SER A 773 -10.19 15.50 -1.25
N SER A 774 -9.52 14.66 -2.04
CA SER A 774 -8.54 15.14 -3.03
C SER A 774 -9.18 15.97 -4.13
N ALA A 775 -10.36 15.57 -4.63
CA ALA A 775 -11.10 16.35 -5.61
C ALA A 775 -11.53 17.72 -5.07
N ILE A 776 -11.85 17.81 -3.78
CA ILE A 776 -12.22 19.06 -3.10
C ILE A 776 -11.01 19.95 -2.92
N SER A 777 -9.88 19.42 -2.45
CA SER A 777 -8.63 20.19 -2.35
C SER A 777 -8.23 20.75 -3.71
N GLU A 778 -8.35 19.95 -4.78
CA GLU A 778 -8.08 20.42 -6.14
C GLU A 778 -9.07 21.52 -6.54
N ALA A 779 -10.37 21.39 -6.24
CA ALA A 779 -11.36 22.43 -6.52
C ALA A 779 -11.04 23.75 -5.79
N LEU A 780 -10.60 23.68 -4.52
CA LEU A 780 -10.19 24.85 -3.74
C LEU A 780 -8.96 25.54 -4.32
N LEU A 781 -7.90 24.78 -4.63
CA LEU A 781 -6.65 25.30 -5.22
C LEU A 781 -6.86 26.00 -6.56
N ASN A 782 -7.91 25.64 -7.30
CA ASN A 782 -8.23 26.27 -8.57
C ASN A 782 -9.26 27.41 -8.46
N ALA A 783 -10.05 27.43 -7.39
CA ALA A 783 -11.07 28.45 -7.16
C ALA A 783 -10.48 29.71 -6.54
N TYR A 784 -9.52 29.54 -5.62
CA TYR A 784 -8.96 30.59 -4.79
C TYR A 784 -7.45 30.67 -4.98
N ASP A 785 -6.91 31.87 -4.79
CA ASP A 785 -5.47 32.10 -4.88
C ASP A 785 -4.77 31.60 -3.60
N PHE A 786 -3.48 31.28 -3.71
CA PHE A 786 -2.68 30.71 -2.61
C PHE A 786 -2.70 31.56 -1.33
N GLU A 787 -2.72 32.90 -1.46
CA GLU A 787 -2.80 33.81 -0.31
C GLU A 787 -4.10 33.65 0.50
N GLN A 788 -5.23 33.45 -0.18
CA GLN A 788 -6.52 33.28 0.48
C GLN A 788 -6.60 31.95 1.25
N LEU A 789 -6.15 30.87 0.61
CA LEU A 789 -6.12 29.54 1.20
C LEU A 789 -5.08 29.44 2.34
N GLY A 790 -3.92 30.08 2.18
CA GLY A 790 -2.90 30.18 3.23
C GLY A 790 -3.44 30.93 4.44
N GLY A 791 -4.07 32.08 4.19
CA GLY A 791 -4.76 32.85 5.23
C GLY A 791 -5.89 32.10 5.94
N LEU A 792 -6.54 31.14 5.28
CA LEU A 792 -7.50 30.23 5.92
C LEU A 792 -6.81 29.24 6.86
N LEU A 793 -5.78 28.54 6.36
CA LEU A 793 -5.04 27.55 7.14
C LEU A 793 -4.35 28.19 8.36
N SER A 794 -3.70 29.33 8.16
CA SER A 794 -3.09 30.13 9.22
C SER A 794 -4.12 30.57 10.26
N ALA A 795 -5.26 31.12 9.84
CA ALA A 795 -6.31 31.53 10.77
C ALA A 795 -6.91 30.36 11.56
N LEU A 796 -6.97 29.17 10.94
CA LEU A 796 -7.47 27.96 11.57
C LEU A 796 -6.51 27.51 12.69
N VAL A 797 -5.21 27.47 12.38
CA VAL A 797 -4.15 27.18 13.35
C VAL A 797 -4.14 28.22 14.47
N ASP A 798 -4.14 29.51 14.16
CA ASP A 798 -4.08 30.59 15.16
C ASP A 798 -5.27 30.58 16.14
N ARG A 799 -6.49 30.32 15.62
CA ARG A 799 -7.71 30.37 16.44
C ARG A 799 -7.92 29.12 17.27
N TYR A 800 -7.50 27.96 16.76
CA TYR A 800 -7.77 26.65 17.36
C TYR A 800 -6.50 25.89 17.77
N GLN A 801 -5.37 26.59 17.95
CA GLN A 801 -4.12 25.99 18.37
C GLN A 801 -4.25 25.25 19.70
N GLY A 802 -3.85 23.99 19.75
CA GLY A 802 -3.97 23.15 20.93
C GLY A 802 -5.41 22.76 21.27
N THR A 803 -6.34 22.89 20.32
CA THR A 803 -7.74 22.48 20.48
C THR A 803 -8.32 22.06 19.12
N THR A 804 -9.64 21.83 19.08
CA THR A 804 -10.36 21.33 17.91
C THR A 804 -11.45 22.27 17.45
N PHE A 805 -11.88 22.12 16.20
CA PHE A 805 -12.93 22.93 15.56
C PHE A 805 -13.99 22.04 14.89
N THR A 806 -15.17 22.59 14.64
CA THR A 806 -16.29 21.94 13.95
C THR A 806 -16.37 22.34 12.47
N ALA A 807 -17.15 21.60 11.68
CA ALA A 807 -17.37 21.95 10.27
C ALA A 807 -17.96 23.36 10.09
N ASP A 808 -18.91 23.75 10.94
CA ASP A 808 -19.54 25.08 10.92
C ASP A 808 -18.52 26.19 11.20
N GLU A 809 -17.61 25.97 12.16
CA GLU A 809 -16.54 26.90 12.48
C GLU A 809 -15.55 27.07 11.32
N PHE A 810 -15.23 25.99 10.62
CA PHE A 810 -14.40 26.04 9.41
C PHE A 810 -15.08 26.86 8.30
N HIS A 811 -16.39 26.63 8.05
CA HIS A 811 -17.16 27.40 7.08
C HIS A 811 -17.27 28.89 7.45
N ALA A 812 -17.48 29.19 8.73
CA ALA A 812 -17.52 30.56 9.23
C ALA A 812 -16.17 31.26 9.04
N LEU A 813 -15.07 30.58 9.34
CA LEU A 813 -13.71 31.11 9.17
C LEU A 813 -13.38 31.39 7.70
N ALA A 814 -13.81 30.51 6.79
CA ALA A 814 -13.65 30.74 5.35
C ALA A 814 -14.47 31.95 4.87
N ALA A 815 -15.70 32.12 5.36
CA ALA A 815 -16.55 33.27 5.03
C ALA A 815 -15.94 34.60 5.54
N GLU A 816 -15.34 34.63 6.74
CA GLU A 816 -14.62 35.80 7.28
C GLU A 816 -13.49 36.27 6.35
N ARG A 817 -12.90 35.35 5.59
CA ARG A 817 -11.81 35.58 4.63
C ARG A 817 -12.31 35.81 3.20
N GLY A 818 -13.62 35.96 3.01
CA GLY A 818 -14.24 36.22 1.70
C GLY A 818 -14.32 35.00 0.78
N MET A 819 -14.21 33.78 1.33
CA MET A 819 -14.39 32.54 0.59
C MET A 819 -15.78 31.97 0.84
N ASP A 820 -16.62 31.96 -0.20
CA ASP A 820 -17.92 31.29 -0.13
C ASP A 820 -17.80 29.81 -0.51
N LEU A 821 -17.38 29.00 0.46
CA LEU A 821 -17.24 27.56 0.27
C LEU A 821 -18.59 26.87 0.02
N THR A 822 -19.68 27.43 0.55
CA THR A 822 -21.03 26.89 0.36
C THR A 822 -21.47 27.07 -1.09
N ASP A 823 -21.17 28.22 -1.69
CA ASP A 823 -21.42 28.49 -3.11
C ASP A 823 -20.49 27.73 -4.06
N LEU A 824 -19.30 27.34 -3.63
CA LEU A 824 -18.41 26.50 -4.43
C LEU A 824 -18.78 25.00 -4.31
N LEU A 825 -18.74 24.46 -3.11
CA LEU A 825 -18.81 23.02 -2.83
C LEU A 825 -20.22 22.53 -2.53
N GLY A 826 -21.11 23.40 -2.02
CA GLY A 826 -22.44 22.98 -1.55
C GLY A 826 -22.36 22.12 -0.30
N ASN A 827 -23.33 21.20 -0.15
CA ASN A 827 -23.34 20.24 0.95
C ASN A 827 -22.56 18.96 0.62
N TRP A 828 -21.28 19.13 0.27
CA TRP A 828 -20.40 18.04 -0.18
C TRP A 828 -20.13 16.97 0.90
N LEU A 829 -20.34 17.31 2.17
CA LEU A 829 -20.20 16.40 3.30
C LEU A 829 -21.39 15.44 3.41
N ASP A 830 -22.62 15.95 3.25
CA ASP A 830 -23.85 15.19 3.47
C ASP A 830 -24.46 14.59 2.19
N GLU A 831 -24.07 15.05 0.99
CA GLU A 831 -24.64 14.54 -0.26
C GLU A 831 -23.85 13.35 -0.83
N PRO A 832 -24.46 12.15 -0.98
CA PRO A 832 -23.81 11.01 -1.65
C PRO A 832 -23.79 11.14 -3.17
N GLY A 833 -24.76 11.86 -3.74
CA GLY A 833 -24.94 11.99 -5.18
C GLY A 833 -23.75 12.65 -5.87
N LEU A 834 -23.53 12.32 -7.15
CA LEU A 834 -22.50 12.94 -7.98
C LEU A 834 -23.13 13.56 -9.24
N PRO A 835 -22.59 14.68 -9.75
CA PRO A 835 -22.99 15.24 -11.03
C PRO A 835 -22.61 14.30 -12.18
N GLY A 836 -23.31 14.42 -13.31
CA GLY A 836 -22.98 13.72 -14.54
C GLY A 836 -23.00 14.69 -15.71
N PHE A 837 -21.84 14.94 -16.33
CA PHE A 837 -21.73 15.98 -17.37
C PHE A 837 -21.84 15.39 -18.78
N LEU A 838 -22.70 16.02 -19.57
CA LEU A 838 -22.87 15.80 -21.01
C LEU A 838 -22.30 17.01 -21.73
N ILE A 839 -21.54 16.77 -22.80
CA ILE A 839 -20.79 17.81 -23.49
C ILE A 839 -21.13 17.76 -24.98
N SER A 840 -21.44 18.92 -25.57
CA SER A 840 -21.71 19.02 -27.01
C SER A 840 -20.41 18.97 -27.83
N GLU A 841 -20.56 18.89 -29.15
CA GLU A 841 -19.43 19.14 -30.06
C GLU A 841 -18.83 20.54 -29.84
N VAL A 842 -17.51 20.63 -29.92
CA VAL A 842 -16.76 21.89 -29.82
C VAL A 842 -16.79 22.61 -31.16
N LYS A 843 -17.25 23.85 -31.18
CA LYS A 843 -17.28 24.71 -32.37
C LYS A 843 -16.24 25.82 -32.25
N THR A 844 -15.36 25.94 -33.23
CA THR A 844 -14.39 27.04 -33.29
C THR A 844 -14.60 27.86 -34.56
N GLN A 845 -14.71 29.18 -34.41
CA GLN A 845 -14.88 30.13 -35.50
C GLN A 845 -13.89 31.31 -35.38
N ARG A 846 -13.55 31.92 -36.52
CA ARG A 846 -12.71 33.13 -36.54
C ARG A 846 -13.59 34.38 -36.44
N LEU A 847 -13.32 35.23 -35.44
CA LEU A 847 -13.99 36.52 -35.28
C LEU A 847 -13.25 37.61 -36.08
N GLN A 848 -13.82 38.82 -36.10
CA GLN A 848 -13.09 40.01 -36.54
C GLN A 848 -11.82 40.22 -35.70
N ASP A 849 -10.78 40.76 -36.33
CA ASP A 849 -9.55 41.09 -35.62
C ASP A 849 -9.84 42.26 -34.63
N THR A 850 -9.12 42.33 -33.52
CA THR A 850 -9.29 43.42 -32.53
C THR A 850 -9.04 44.80 -33.16
N ASP A 851 -9.41 45.88 -32.46
CA ASP A 851 -9.09 47.25 -32.84
C ASP A 851 -7.57 47.49 -33.04
N THR A 852 -6.72 46.63 -32.47
CA THR A 852 -5.26 46.61 -32.61
C THR A 852 -4.74 45.71 -33.72
N GLY A 853 -5.64 45.12 -34.54
CA GLY A 853 -5.32 44.23 -35.66
C GLY A 853 -4.91 42.81 -35.26
N ARG A 854 -5.20 42.37 -34.04
CA ARG A 854 -4.86 41.01 -33.57
C ARG A 854 -5.97 40.02 -33.91
N PRO A 855 -5.64 38.82 -34.42
CA PRO A 855 -6.65 37.81 -34.71
C PRO A 855 -7.35 37.30 -33.44
N GLN A 856 -8.63 36.97 -33.56
CA GLN A 856 -9.43 36.38 -32.50
C GLN A 856 -10.15 35.12 -32.99
N TYR A 857 -10.11 34.08 -32.17
CA TYR A 857 -10.82 32.82 -32.40
C TYR A 857 -11.72 32.55 -31.21
N GLN A 858 -12.97 32.24 -31.51
CA GLN A 858 -14.01 31.92 -30.55
C GLN A 858 -14.22 30.41 -30.58
N THR A 859 -13.96 29.74 -29.45
CA THR A 859 -14.35 28.35 -29.25
C THR A 859 -15.56 28.32 -28.32
N THR A 860 -16.60 27.56 -28.70
CA THR A 860 -17.81 27.38 -27.91
C THR A 860 -18.16 25.91 -27.75
N LEU A 861 -18.72 25.57 -26.60
CA LEU A 861 -19.29 24.26 -26.31
C LEU A 861 -20.43 24.41 -25.31
N HIS A 862 -21.36 23.45 -25.31
CA HIS A 862 -22.39 23.33 -24.29
C HIS A 862 -22.05 22.22 -23.31
N VAL A 863 -22.34 22.46 -22.04
CA VAL A 863 -22.20 21.48 -20.97
C VAL A 863 -23.53 21.41 -20.22
N ARG A 864 -24.06 20.21 -20.05
CA ARG A 864 -25.29 19.94 -19.29
C ARG A 864 -24.98 19.00 -18.15
N ASN A 865 -25.46 19.32 -16.96
CA ASN A 865 -25.52 18.35 -15.87
C ASN A 865 -26.79 17.51 -16.03
N GLY A 866 -26.63 16.23 -16.30
CA GLY A 866 -27.72 15.27 -16.47
C GLY A 866 -28.32 14.78 -15.15
N GLU A 867 -27.65 15.04 -14.03
CA GLU A 867 -28.05 14.62 -12.68
C GLU A 867 -28.66 15.78 -11.88
N PRO A 868 -29.41 15.50 -10.80
CA PRO A 868 -29.96 16.53 -9.92
C PRO A 868 -28.88 17.16 -9.00
N THR A 869 -27.81 16.43 -8.71
CA THR A 869 -26.73 16.91 -7.84
C THR A 869 -25.87 17.94 -8.55
N PRO A 870 -25.66 19.14 -7.98
CA PRO A 870 -24.75 20.13 -8.54
C PRO A 870 -23.31 19.60 -8.67
N GLY A 871 -22.56 20.14 -9.62
CA GLY A 871 -21.20 19.70 -9.86
C GLY A 871 -20.25 20.79 -10.27
N LEU A 872 -18.96 20.52 -10.11
CA LEU A 872 -17.87 21.39 -10.54
C LEU A 872 -17.09 20.75 -11.70
N PHE A 873 -16.67 21.59 -12.64
CA PHE A 873 -15.72 21.22 -13.68
C PHE A 873 -14.86 22.42 -14.08
N ARG A 874 -13.76 22.16 -14.76
CA ARG A 874 -12.98 23.17 -15.49
C ARG A 874 -12.64 22.70 -16.90
N ILE A 875 -12.16 23.61 -17.74
CA ILE A 875 -11.60 23.30 -19.05
C ILE A 875 -10.15 23.76 -19.06
N GLU A 876 -9.24 22.84 -19.33
CA GLU A 876 -7.84 23.13 -19.62
C GLU A 876 -7.67 23.16 -21.13
N TYR A 877 -6.95 24.15 -21.66
CA TYR A 877 -6.77 24.30 -23.10
C TYR A 877 -5.40 24.88 -23.45
N VAL A 878 -4.91 24.50 -24.62
CA VAL A 878 -3.63 24.95 -25.16
C VAL A 878 -3.87 25.67 -26.47
N TRP A 879 -3.29 26.85 -26.61
CA TRP A 879 -3.33 27.67 -27.81
C TRP A 879 -1.95 28.25 -28.09
N GLY A 880 -1.77 28.88 -29.24
CA GLY A 880 -0.49 29.45 -29.65
C GLY A 880 -0.19 29.31 -31.14
N THR A 881 0.99 29.74 -31.54
CA THR A 881 1.37 29.79 -32.96
C THR A 881 2.70 29.10 -33.20
N ARG A 882 2.82 28.45 -34.36
CA ARG A 882 4.05 27.82 -34.81
C ARG A 882 4.55 28.51 -36.08
N THR A 883 5.76 29.05 -36.00
CA THR A 883 6.52 29.51 -37.16
C THR A 883 7.49 28.40 -37.63
N LYS A 884 8.27 28.64 -38.69
CA LYS A 884 9.24 27.66 -39.19
C LYS A 884 10.37 27.38 -38.20
N ASP A 885 10.73 28.38 -37.39
CA ASP A 885 11.90 28.34 -36.51
C ASP A 885 11.53 28.26 -35.02
N GLU A 886 10.30 28.61 -34.62
CA GLU A 886 9.89 28.65 -33.21
C GLU A 886 8.39 28.32 -33.03
N ALA A 887 8.05 27.60 -31.96
CA ALA A 887 6.68 27.31 -31.56
C ALA A 887 6.43 27.85 -30.15
N VAL A 888 5.49 28.78 -30.02
CA VAL A 888 5.09 29.35 -28.73
C VAL A 888 3.70 28.84 -28.41
N TRP A 889 3.62 28.04 -27.34
CA TRP A 889 2.37 27.49 -26.82
C TRP A 889 2.07 28.12 -25.46
N THR A 890 0.80 28.39 -25.22
CA THR A 890 0.26 28.88 -23.97
C THR A 890 -0.77 27.88 -23.49
N GLU A 891 -0.53 27.33 -22.30
CA GLU A 891 -1.50 26.53 -21.57
C GLU A 891 -2.30 27.45 -20.65
N ASP A 892 -3.61 27.29 -20.63
CA ASP A 892 -4.53 28.13 -19.89
C ASP A 892 -5.74 27.30 -19.44
N GLN A 893 -6.50 27.80 -18.47
CA GLN A 893 -7.63 27.08 -17.89
C GLN A 893 -8.74 28.02 -17.44
N THR A 894 -9.97 27.52 -17.47
CA THR A 894 -11.10 28.23 -16.84
C THR A 894 -11.00 28.11 -15.31
N LYS A 895 -11.51 29.12 -14.58
CA LYS A 895 -11.87 28.93 -13.16
C LYS A 895 -12.88 27.77 -13.01
N PRO A 896 -12.99 27.14 -11.84
CA PRO A 896 -14.02 26.14 -11.58
C PRO A 896 -15.42 26.69 -11.86
N ILE A 897 -16.20 25.96 -12.67
CA ILE A 897 -17.57 26.32 -13.04
C ILE A 897 -18.50 25.38 -12.27
N ARG A 898 -19.32 25.95 -11.38
CA ARG A 898 -20.39 25.21 -10.71
C ARG A 898 -21.65 25.17 -11.56
N LEU A 899 -22.13 23.97 -11.86
CA LEU A 899 -23.34 23.74 -12.64
C LEU A 899 -24.39 23.00 -11.80
N LYS A 900 -25.53 23.64 -11.61
CA LYS A 900 -26.70 23.06 -10.91
C LYS A 900 -27.23 21.84 -11.68
N GLY A 901 -27.93 20.96 -10.98
CA GLY A 901 -28.53 19.78 -11.58
C GLY A 901 -29.56 20.11 -12.66
N HIS A 902 -29.60 19.28 -13.70
CA HIS A 902 -30.48 19.42 -14.87
C HIS A 902 -30.39 20.76 -15.64
N VAL A 903 -29.35 21.55 -15.40
CA VAL A 903 -29.08 22.82 -16.10
C VAL A 903 -28.04 22.62 -17.19
N ALA A 904 -28.18 23.37 -18.29
CA ALA A 904 -27.19 23.47 -19.35
C ALA A 904 -26.61 24.89 -19.44
N VAL A 905 -25.33 24.98 -19.78
CA VAL A 905 -24.60 26.22 -20.00
C VAL A 905 -23.84 26.17 -21.32
N GLU A 906 -23.60 27.33 -21.91
CA GLU A 906 -22.67 27.52 -23.02
C GLU A 906 -21.41 28.19 -22.49
N ILE A 907 -20.26 27.65 -22.89
CA ILE A 907 -18.93 28.12 -22.51
C ILE A 907 -18.28 28.72 -23.74
N GLY A 908 -17.80 29.94 -23.62
CA GLY A 908 -17.04 30.64 -24.65
C GLY A 908 -15.59 30.86 -24.20
N ILE A 909 -14.64 30.50 -25.07
CA ILE A 909 -13.20 30.72 -24.90
C ILE A 909 -12.71 31.54 -26.09
N VAL A 910 -12.03 32.65 -25.82
CA VAL A 910 -11.49 33.55 -26.86
C VAL A 910 -9.96 33.56 -26.80
N THR A 911 -9.32 33.15 -27.89
CA THR A 911 -7.85 33.03 -28.00
C THR A 911 -7.32 33.69 -29.26
N ALA A 912 -6.00 33.98 -29.32
CA ALA A 912 -5.41 34.61 -30.51
C ALA A 912 -5.13 33.61 -31.65
N SER A 913 -5.25 32.31 -31.39
CA SER A 913 -5.20 31.23 -32.37
C SER A 913 -6.18 30.11 -32.01
N PRO A 914 -6.55 29.22 -32.95
CA PRO A 914 -7.39 28.07 -32.62
C PRO A 914 -6.77 27.20 -31.53
N LEU A 915 -7.62 26.59 -30.70
CA LEU A 915 -7.17 25.65 -29.68
C LEU A 915 -6.51 24.43 -30.34
N LEU A 916 -5.34 24.06 -29.82
CA LEU A 916 -4.57 22.89 -30.24
C LEU A 916 -5.03 21.66 -29.49
N ASN A 917 -5.36 21.86 -28.21
CA ASN A 917 -5.88 20.85 -27.31
C ASN A 917 -6.85 21.51 -26.33
N ALA A 918 -7.86 20.77 -25.93
CA ALA A 918 -8.73 21.14 -24.84
C ALA A 918 -9.23 19.87 -24.16
N THR A 919 -9.26 19.90 -22.85
CA THR A 919 -9.69 18.80 -21.98
C THR A 919 -10.71 19.33 -21.00
N PHE A 920 -11.77 18.55 -20.78
CA PHE A 920 -12.78 18.81 -19.78
C PHE A 920 -12.42 18.01 -18.53
N HIS A 921 -12.28 18.71 -17.41
CA HIS A 921 -11.87 18.16 -16.12
C HIS A 921 -13.05 18.27 -15.16
N PRO A 922 -13.86 17.21 -15.03
CA PRO A 922 -14.77 17.12 -13.91
C PRO A 922 -13.96 16.86 -12.63
N TYR A 923 -14.27 17.56 -11.53
CA TYR A 923 -13.59 17.33 -10.25
C TYR A 923 -14.03 15.99 -9.63
N LEU A 924 -15.33 15.84 -9.39
CA LEU A 924 -15.93 14.62 -8.86
C LEU A 924 -17.28 14.42 -9.55
N ALA A 925 -17.34 13.47 -10.50
CA ALA A 925 -18.51 13.25 -11.35
C ALA A 925 -18.62 11.81 -11.83
N LEU A 926 -19.82 11.40 -12.25
CA LEU A 926 -20.11 10.10 -12.86
C LEU A 926 -19.31 9.85 -14.15
N ASN A 927 -18.72 10.88 -14.75
CA ASN A 927 -17.77 10.74 -15.86
C ASN A 927 -16.50 9.96 -15.46
N ARG A 928 -16.09 10.01 -14.17
CA ARG A 928 -14.93 9.33 -13.56
C ARG A 928 -13.55 9.60 -14.19
N ARG A 929 -13.45 10.49 -15.20
CA ARG A 929 -12.19 10.81 -15.89
C ARG A 929 -12.20 12.18 -16.56
N VAL A 930 -10.99 12.67 -16.85
CA VAL A 930 -10.76 13.78 -17.77
C VAL A 930 -11.14 13.38 -19.20
N MET A 931 -11.84 14.25 -19.91
CA MET A 931 -12.34 13.98 -21.25
C MET A 931 -11.67 14.90 -22.28
N PRO A 932 -11.02 14.38 -23.34
CA PRO A 932 -10.52 15.22 -24.42
C PRO A 932 -11.70 15.80 -25.19
N LEU A 933 -11.77 17.13 -25.27
CA LEU A 933 -12.79 17.86 -26.03
C LEU A 933 -12.48 17.92 -27.52
N LEU A 934 -11.21 17.69 -27.85
CA LEU A 934 -10.64 17.88 -29.17
C LEU A 934 -9.94 16.55 -29.57
N GLY A 935 -10.34 15.89 -30.66
CA GLY A 935 -9.86 14.55 -31.09
C GLY A 935 -8.33 14.30 -31.17
N GLY A 936 -7.87 13.07 -30.94
CA GLY A 936 -6.51 12.75 -30.43
C GLY A 936 -5.24 13.14 -31.21
N ASP A 937 -5.29 13.71 -32.42
CA ASP A 937 -4.08 14.01 -33.21
C ASP A 937 -3.70 15.51 -33.17
N ARG A 938 -3.01 15.91 -32.09
CA ARG A 938 -2.43 17.27 -31.91
C ARG A 938 -1.62 17.72 -33.15
N MET A 939 -0.91 16.78 -33.79
CA MET A 939 -0.01 17.04 -34.91
C MET A 939 -0.74 17.23 -36.25
N LYS A 940 -1.84 16.50 -36.51
CA LYS A 940 -2.67 16.73 -37.70
C LYS A 940 -3.43 18.06 -37.66
N ARG A 941 -3.88 18.51 -36.49
CA ARG A 941 -4.57 19.81 -36.35
C ARG A 941 -3.64 21.01 -36.33
N ALA A 942 -2.43 20.89 -35.80
CA ALA A 942 -1.42 21.92 -35.98
C ALA A 942 -1.06 22.12 -37.48
N LYS A 943 -1.22 21.09 -38.33
CA LYS A 943 -0.95 21.14 -39.79
C LYS A 943 -2.14 21.59 -40.64
N LYS A 944 -3.37 21.27 -40.24
CA LYS A 944 -4.61 21.78 -40.83
C LYS A 944 -5.24 22.70 -39.80
N GLY A 945 -4.99 24.01 -39.87
CA GLY A 945 -5.74 24.99 -39.07
C GLY A 945 -7.23 24.82 -39.37
N GLY A 946 -7.93 24.00 -38.59
CA GLY A 946 -9.25 23.43 -38.89
C GLY A 946 -10.40 24.44 -38.90
N VAL A 947 -10.07 25.73 -38.89
CA VAL A 947 -10.97 26.87 -38.99
C VAL A 947 -10.58 27.59 -40.27
N ASP A 948 -11.52 27.81 -41.19
CA ASP A 948 -11.25 28.59 -42.39
C ASP A 948 -10.85 30.02 -42.00
N SER A 949 -9.55 30.29 -42.03
CA SER A 949 -9.01 31.58 -41.63
C SER A 949 -9.45 32.75 -42.53
N SER A 950 -10.12 32.46 -43.65
CA SER A 950 -10.67 33.45 -44.57
C SER A 950 -12.13 33.83 -44.25
N GLU A 951 -12.87 32.97 -43.56
CA GLU A 951 -14.28 33.18 -43.22
C GLU A 951 -14.38 33.85 -41.84
N ARG A 952 -14.58 35.18 -41.84
CA ARG A 952 -14.69 35.99 -40.62
C ARG A 952 -16.15 36.17 -40.24
N VAL A 953 -16.50 35.83 -39.01
CA VAL A 953 -17.85 36.04 -38.47
C VAL A 953 -17.89 37.38 -37.74
N ASP A 954 -18.89 38.20 -38.06
CA ASP A 954 -19.19 39.44 -37.34
C ASP A 954 -20.05 39.12 -36.11
N ALA A 955 -19.39 38.81 -34.99
CA ALA A 955 -20.01 38.49 -33.72
C ALA A 955 -19.18 39.05 -32.56
N GLU A 956 -19.84 39.51 -31.50
CA GLU A 956 -19.14 39.98 -30.31
C GLU A 956 -18.40 38.82 -29.60
N PRO A 957 -17.13 39.02 -29.19
CA PRO A 957 -16.38 37.99 -28.47
C PRO A 957 -17.05 37.63 -27.13
N PHE A 958 -17.31 36.35 -26.92
CA PHE A 958 -17.88 35.82 -25.67
C PHE A 958 -16.84 35.00 -24.92
N ASN A 959 -16.32 35.51 -23.80
CA ASN A 959 -15.41 34.78 -22.93
C ASN A 959 -16.06 34.57 -21.56
N GLY A 960 -16.38 33.32 -21.20
CA GLY A 960 -17.08 32.99 -19.96
C GLY A 960 -18.22 31.99 -20.12
N VAL A 961 -19.21 32.07 -19.24
CA VAL A 961 -20.33 31.10 -19.14
C VAL A 961 -21.67 31.83 -19.23
N ARG A 962 -22.62 31.30 -20.00
CA ARG A 962 -24.01 31.78 -20.08
C ARG A 962 -25.01 30.62 -20.11
N SER A 963 -26.27 30.90 -19.81
CA SER A 963 -27.34 29.87 -19.84
C SER A 963 -27.53 29.27 -21.24
N SER A 964 -27.80 27.97 -21.31
CA SER A 964 -28.09 27.25 -22.57
C SER A 964 -29.34 26.40 -22.44
N THR A 965 -30.07 26.23 -23.55
CA THR A 965 -31.21 25.31 -23.67
C THR A 965 -30.84 24.01 -24.37
N TRP A 966 -29.54 23.75 -24.56
CA TRP A 966 -29.06 22.52 -25.21
C TRP A 966 -29.43 21.27 -24.41
N HIS A 967 -29.92 20.26 -25.12
CA HIS A 967 -30.22 18.94 -24.58
C HIS A 967 -29.73 17.87 -25.58
N PRO A 968 -28.99 16.83 -25.15
CA PRO A 968 -28.43 15.85 -26.06
C PRO A 968 -29.47 15.06 -26.87
N ASP A 969 -30.68 14.86 -26.33
CA ASP A 969 -31.79 14.24 -27.09
C ASP A 969 -32.21 15.07 -28.34
N GLN A 970 -31.85 16.36 -28.41
CA GLN A 970 -32.06 17.18 -29.62
C GLN A 970 -31.17 16.72 -30.79
N ASP A 971 -30.06 16.03 -30.49
CA ASP A 971 -29.11 15.52 -31.49
C ASP A 971 -29.50 14.11 -32.00
N LEU A 972 -30.50 13.46 -31.39
CA LEU A 972 -31.03 12.16 -31.79
C LEU A 972 -32.35 12.31 -32.59
N GLN A 973 -32.65 11.34 -33.45
CA GLN A 973 -33.98 11.27 -34.06
C GLN A 973 -35.03 11.06 -32.95
N PRO A 974 -36.14 11.82 -32.94
CA PRO A 974 -37.19 11.68 -31.93
C PRO A 974 -37.66 10.22 -31.80
N GLY A 975 -37.72 9.72 -30.56
CA GLY A 975 -38.13 8.34 -30.26
C GLY A 975 -37.02 7.30 -30.38
N THR A 976 -35.78 7.67 -30.70
CA THR A 976 -34.63 6.74 -30.69
C THR A 976 -34.32 6.28 -29.27
N LEU A 977 -34.16 4.97 -29.09
CA LEU A 977 -33.74 4.36 -27.82
C LEU A 977 -32.31 3.86 -27.96
N VAL A 978 -31.44 4.20 -27.00
CA VAL A 978 -30.05 3.72 -26.94
C VAL A 978 -29.87 3.00 -25.60
N ILE A 979 -29.31 1.80 -25.63
CA ILE A 979 -28.99 1.01 -24.44
C ILE A 979 -27.52 0.63 -24.54
N ASP A 980 -26.75 1.04 -23.55
CA ASP A 980 -25.33 0.75 -23.41
C ASP A 980 -25.05 -0.21 -22.25
N ASP A 981 -23.79 -0.60 -22.08
CA ASP A 981 -23.38 -1.59 -21.09
C ASP A 981 -23.51 -1.14 -19.62
N LEU A 982 -23.79 0.15 -19.35
CA LEU A 982 -24.05 0.72 -18.03
C LEU A 982 -25.54 0.98 -17.76
N ASP A 983 -26.43 0.71 -18.72
CA ASP A 983 -27.87 0.82 -18.52
C ASP A 983 -28.37 -0.29 -17.59
N GLN A 984 -29.34 0.01 -16.72
CA GLN A 984 -29.96 -0.98 -15.83
C GLN A 984 -30.65 -2.12 -16.58
N ARG A 985 -30.95 -1.92 -17.87
CA ARG A 985 -31.53 -2.92 -18.77
C ARG A 985 -30.48 -3.81 -19.44
N PHE A 986 -29.20 -3.57 -19.18
CA PHE A 986 -28.13 -4.47 -19.59
C PHE A 986 -27.97 -5.59 -18.56
N GLN A 987 -28.07 -6.83 -19.01
CA GLN A 987 -27.90 -8.03 -18.17
C GLN A 987 -26.74 -8.86 -18.67
N PHE A 988 -26.11 -9.61 -17.77
CA PHE A 988 -25.07 -10.55 -18.12
C PHE A 988 -25.24 -11.85 -17.35
N HIS A 989 -24.74 -12.93 -17.96
CA HIS A 989 -24.69 -14.25 -17.37
C HIS A 989 -23.35 -14.89 -17.70
N ASN A 990 -22.65 -15.34 -16.67
CA ASN A 990 -21.45 -16.14 -16.80
C ASN A 990 -21.77 -17.57 -16.38
N ALA A 991 -21.53 -18.53 -17.28
CA ALA A 991 -21.67 -19.95 -16.98
C ALA A 991 -20.56 -20.46 -16.04
N ASN A 992 -19.41 -19.81 -16.07
CA ASN A 992 -18.30 -20.06 -15.15
C ASN A 992 -18.36 -19.06 -14.00
N GLU A 993 -18.09 -19.51 -12.78
CA GLU A 993 -17.80 -18.58 -11.68
C GLU A 993 -16.64 -17.67 -12.08
N VAL A 994 -16.76 -16.39 -11.72
CA VAL A 994 -15.64 -15.45 -11.81
C VAL A 994 -14.57 -16.01 -10.90
N GLN A 995 -13.51 -16.57 -11.49
CA GLN A 995 -12.41 -17.08 -10.70
C GLN A 995 -11.74 -15.87 -10.05
N SER A 996 -11.99 -15.68 -8.75
CA SER A 996 -10.95 -15.14 -7.89
C SER A 996 -9.77 -16.08 -8.10
N PHE A 997 -8.68 -15.60 -8.67
CA PHE A 997 -7.47 -16.37 -8.66
C PHE A 997 -6.96 -16.31 -7.22
N ASP A 998 -7.54 -17.10 -6.32
CA ASP A 998 -6.95 -17.45 -5.03
C ASP A 998 -5.84 -18.46 -5.29
N ASN A 999 -4.93 -18.11 -6.22
CA ASN A 999 -3.76 -18.89 -6.46
C ASN A 999 -2.84 -18.67 -5.26
N PRO A 1000 -2.43 -19.72 -4.54
CA PRO A 1000 -1.53 -19.59 -3.38
C PRO A 1000 -0.23 -18.84 -3.72
N PHE A 1001 0.16 -18.77 -4.99
CA PHE A 1001 1.36 -18.05 -5.41
C PHE A 1001 1.11 -16.58 -5.81
N VAL A 1002 -0.09 -16.20 -6.26
CA VAL A 1002 -0.46 -14.82 -6.61
C VAL A 1002 -2.00 -14.66 -6.49
N PRO A 1003 -2.54 -14.23 -5.34
CA PRO A 1003 -3.95 -13.92 -5.22
C PRO A 1003 -4.28 -12.69 -6.08
N ILE A 1004 -5.23 -12.81 -7.02
CA ILE A 1004 -5.74 -11.68 -7.80
C ILE A 1004 -7.25 -11.62 -7.64
N ARG A 1005 -7.71 -10.67 -6.81
CA ARG A 1005 -9.13 -10.29 -6.74
C ARG A 1005 -9.48 -9.40 -7.93
N VAL A 1006 -10.52 -9.79 -8.66
CA VAL A 1006 -11.06 -8.99 -9.76
C VAL A 1006 -12.08 -8.03 -9.20
N ASP A 1007 -11.86 -6.74 -9.39
CA ASP A 1007 -12.80 -5.70 -8.94
C ASP A 1007 -14.11 -5.76 -9.75
N MET A 1008 -15.20 -5.24 -9.18
CA MET A 1008 -16.53 -5.24 -9.81
C MET A 1008 -16.95 -3.83 -10.19
N ASP A 1009 -17.53 -3.67 -11.37
CA ASP A 1009 -18.07 -2.41 -11.90
C ASP A 1009 -19.56 -2.61 -12.16
N GLN A 1010 -20.43 -2.11 -11.28
CA GLN A 1010 -21.89 -2.36 -11.33
C GLN A 1010 -22.25 -3.84 -11.55
N GLY A 1011 -21.56 -4.73 -10.85
CA GLY A 1011 -21.78 -6.18 -10.91
C GLY A 1011 -21.03 -6.92 -12.02
N ILE A 1012 -20.45 -6.23 -13.02
CA ILE A 1012 -19.61 -6.87 -14.05
C ILE A 1012 -18.14 -6.80 -13.62
N PRO A 1013 -17.38 -7.91 -13.67
CA PRO A 1013 -15.94 -7.89 -13.39
C PRO A 1013 -15.18 -6.87 -14.24
N ALA A 1014 -14.33 -6.05 -13.64
CA ALA A 1014 -13.49 -5.09 -14.34
C ALA A 1014 -12.38 -5.81 -15.13
N TYR A 1015 -12.14 -5.40 -16.37
CA TYR A 1015 -11.10 -5.96 -17.21
C TYR A 1015 -9.70 -5.53 -16.76
N GLN A 1016 -8.77 -6.49 -16.68
CA GLN A 1016 -7.36 -6.27 -16.37
C GLN A 1016 -6.48 -6.61 -17.58
N PRO A 1017 -5.78 -5.63 -18.20
CA PRO A 1017 -5.03 -5.85 -19.44
C PRO A 1017 -3.98 -6.98 -19.40
N PHE A 1018 -3.36 -7.22 -18.24
CA PHE A 1018 -2.33 -8.24 -18.09
C PHE A 1018 -2.88 -9.68 -18.11
N MET A 1019 -4.19 -9.87 -17.90
CA MET A 1019 -4.84 -11.19 -17.95
C MET A 1019 -5.11 -11.68 -19.38
N GLY A 1020 -4.86 -10.85 -20.41
CA GLY A 1020 -5.11 -11.23 -21.80
C GLY A 1020 -6.60 -11.18 -22.14
N THR A 1021 -7.13 -12.21 -22.81
CA THR A 1021 -8.57 -12.27 -23.17
C THR A 1021 -9.35 -12.88 -22.02
N PRO A 1022 -10.42 -12.24 -21.51
CA PRO A 1022 -11.10 -12.69 -20.31
C PRO A 1022 -11.94 -13.96 -20.56
N SER A 1023 -11.92 -14.91 -19.63
CA SER A 1023 -12.73 -16.14 -19.70
C SER A 1023 -14.16 -15.94 -19.19
N TRP A 1024 -14.49 -14.77 -18.68
CA TRP A 1024 -15.83 -14.29 -18.26
C TRP A 1024 -16.13 -12.93 -18.91
N TRP A 1025 -17.38 -12.49 -18.89
CA TRP A 1025 -17.74 -11.14 -19.31
C TRP A 1025 -17.09 -10.12 -18.38
N ALA A 1026 -16.23 -9.28 -18.93
CA ALA A 1026 -15.52 -8.25 -18.20
C ALA A 1026 -15.71 -6.87 -18.84
N ARG A 1027 -15.86 -5.82 -18.02
CA ARG A 1027 -16.05 -4.45 -18.49
C ARG A 1027 -14.70 -3.77 -18.71
N ASN A 1028 -14.47 -3.28 -19.92
CA ASN A 1028 -13.32 -2.46 -20.29
C ASN A 1028 -13.69 -0.97 -20.29
N SER A 1029 -13.00 -0.18 -19.47
CA SER A 1029 -13.24 1.26 -19.31
C SER A 1029 -12.32 2.16 -20.16
N ASP A 1030 -11.34 1.61 -20.86
CA ASP A 1030 -10.36 2.37 -21.65
C ASP A 1030 -10.71 2.43 -23.15
N THR A 1031 -11.90 2.96 -23.46
CA THR A 1031 -12.46 2.87 -24.82
C THR A 1031 -13.03 4.22 -25.25
N ARG A 1032 -12.33 4.90 -26.16
CA ARG A 1032 -12.71 6.28 -26.57
C ARG A 1032 -13.93 6.34 -27.47
N GLU A 1033 -14.13 5.31 -28.29
CA GLU A 1033 -15.21 5.24 -29.27
C GLU A 1033 -16.44 4.47 -28.77
N ALA A 1034 -16.40 3.90 -27.57
CA ALA A 1034 -17.58 3.22 -27.03
C ALA A 1034 -18.73 4.19 -26.77
N VAL A 1035 -19.94 3.64 -26.71
CA VAL A 1035 -21.16 4.39 -26.38
C VAL A 1035 -21.32 4.42 -24.86
N GLY A 1036 -22.06 5.41 -24.37
CA GLY A 1036 -22.34 5.54 -22.95
C GLY A 1036 -22.63 6.98 -22.56
N ARG A 1037 -23.53 7.15 -21.59
CA ARG A 1037 -24.03 8.47 -21.20
C ARG A 1037 -22.96 9.36 -20.58
N TYR A 1038 -22.25 8.87 -19.56
CA TYR A 1038 -21.18 9.63 -18.87
C TYR A 1038 -19.80 8.98 -19.02
N ARG A 1039 -19.77 7.64 -19.01
CA ARG A 1039 -18.58 6.81 -19.18
C ARG A 1039 -18.69 6.11 -20.53
N LYS A 1040 -17.56 5.88 -21.19
CA LYS A 1040 -17.52 5.07 -22.42
C LYS A 1040 -16.85 3.75 -22.06
N THR A 1041 -17.64 2.70 -21.99
CA THR A 1041 -17.29 1.36 -21.52
C THR A 1041 -17.82 0.33 -22.50
N MET A 1042 -17.27 -0.88 -22.45
CA MET A 1042 -17.85 -2.02 -23.17
C MET A 1042 -17.63 -3.29 -22.37
N ALA A 1043 -18.57 -4.23 -22.45
CA ALA A 1043 -18.40 -5.58 -21.96
C ALA A 1043 -17.71 -6.44 -23.04
N MET A 1044 -16.80 -7.32 -22.63
CA MET A 1044 -16.14 -8.23 -23.54
C MET A 1044 -15.84 -9.59 -22.92
N LYS A 1045 -15.78 -10.62 -23.76
CA LYS A 1045 -15.47 -11.99 -23.34
C LYS A 1045 -14.77 -12.77 -24.45
N GLY A 1046 -13.82 -13.63 -24.09
CA GLY A 1046 -13.21 -14.58 -25.02
C GLY A 1046 -14.20 -15.60 -25.59
N ALA A 1047 -13.87 -16.16 -26.75
CA ALA A 1047 -14.73 -17.14 -27.42
C ALA A 1047 -15.04 -18.36 -26.52
N GLY A 1048 -16.31 -18.78 -26.51
CA GLY A 1048 -16.80 -19.90 -25.70
C GLY A 1048 -17.86 -20.76 -26.41
N THR A 1049 -18.65 -21.49 -25.62
CA THR A 1049 -19.61 -22.50 -26.11
C THR A 1049 -21.01 -21.97 -26.40
N GLY A 1050 -21.32 -20.72 -26.01
CA GLY A 1050 -22.64 -20.10 -26.07
C GLY A 1050 -23.36 -20.06 -24.70
N GLU A 1051 -22.80 -20.66 -23.66
CA GLU A 1051 -23.43 -20.75 -22.34
C GLU A 1051 -23.39 -19.42 -21.57
N SER A 1052 -22.37 -18.59 -21.81
CA SER A 1052 -22.31 -17.23 -21.24
C SER A 1052 -22.85 -16.22 -22.24
N TRP A 1053 -23.53 -15.19 -21.77
CA TRP A 1053 -24.21 -14.22 -22.64
C TRP A 1053 -24.43 -12.88 -21.95
N VAL A 1054 -24.70 -11.86 -22.76
CA VAL A 1054 -25.22 -10.56 -22.33
C VAL A 1054 -26.55 -10.31 -23.04
N ALA A 1055 -27.41 -9.50 -22.43
CA ALA A 1055 -28.71 -9.14 -22.99
C ALA A 1055 -28.99 -7.65 -22.83
N PHE A 1056 -29.57 -7.06 -23.87
CA PHE A 1056 -30.07 -5.70 -23.88
C PHE A 1056 -31.60 -5.73 -23.88
N ASP A 1057 -32.21 -5.40 -22.74
CA ASP A 1057 -33.66 -5.34 -22.60
C ASP A 1057 -34.21 -3.98 -23.01
N THR A 1058 -35.22 -3.94 -23.87
CA THR A 1058 -35.82 -2.71 -24.39
C THR A 1058 -37.33 -2.74 -24.26
N ASP A 1059 -37.92 -1.76 -23.59
CA ASP A 1059 -39.37 -1.56 -23.64
C ASP A 1059 -39.73 -0.64 -24.81
N ILE A 1060 -40.30 -1.22 -25.85
CA ILE A 1060 -40.76 -0.50 -27.04
C ILE A 1060 -42.04 0.28 -26.69
N PRO A 1061 -42.04 1.62 -26.78
CA PRO A 1061 -43.12 2.44 -26.24
C PRO A 1061 -44.40 2.41 -27.07
N ARG A 1062 -44.28 2.08 -28.37
CA ARG A 1062 -45.39 2.04 -29.33
C ARG A 1062 -45.18 0.96 -30.39
N GLU A 1063 -46.29 0.41 -30.85
CA GLU A 1063 -46.30 -0.48 -32.02
C GLU A 1063 -45.86 0.29 -33.28
N GLY A 1064 -45.06 -0.36 -34.12
CA GLY A 1064 -44.58 0.21 -35.39
C GLY A 1064 -43.33 -0.48 -35.92
N ARG A 1065 -42.76 0.04 -37.01
CA ARG A 1065 -41.51 -0.46 -37.57
C ARG A 1065 -40.30 0.24 -36.95
N TRP A 1066 -39.35 -0.56 -36.47
CA TRP A 1066 -38.14 -0.11 -35.79
C TRP A 1066 -36.88 -0.69 -36.44
N ARG A 1067 -35.82 0.11 -36.55
CA ARG A 1067 -34.49 -0.34 -36.97
C ARG A 1067 -33.63 -0.65 -35.76
N LEU A 1068 -33.02 -1.83 -35.74
CA LEU A 1068 -32.00 -2.23 -34.78
C LEU A 1068 -30.60 -2.05 -35.37
N GLU A 1069 -29.75 -1.35 -34.62
CA GLU A 1069 -28.32 -1.19 -34.90
C GLU A 1069 -27.48 -1.61 -33.70
N TYR A 1070 -26.31 -2.16 -33.98
CA TYR A 1070 -25.31 -2.61 -33.01
C TYR A 1070 -24.06 -1.75 -33.12
N HIS A 1071 -23.58 -1.23 -31.99
CA HIS A 1071 -22.38 -0.41 -31.95
C HIS A 1071 -21.12 -1.27 -31.81
N LEU A 1072 -20.07 -0.94 -32.56
CA LEU A 1072 -18.74 -1.52 -32.44
C LEU A 1072 -17.70 -0.40 -32.32
N PRO A 1073 -16.82 -0.39 -31.31
CA PRO A 1073 -15.77 0.62 -31.18
C PRO A 1073 -14.59 0.34 -32.12
N GLU A 1074 -13.66 1.29 -32.25
CA GLU A 1074 -12.40 1.06 -32.99
C GLU A 1074 -11.62 -0.11 -32.39
N ARG A 1075 -11.04 -0.94 -33.26
CA ARG A 1075 -10.26 -2.11 -32.84
C ARG A 1075 -9.02 -1.69 -32.06
N PHE A 1076 -9.05 -1.95 -30.76
CA PHE A 1076 -7.95 -1.65 -29.84
C PHE A 1076 -6.75 -2.62 -29.95
N ASN A 1077 -6.96 -3.83 -30.46
CA ASN A 1077 -5.89 -4.82 -30.66
C ASN A 1077 -5.98 -5.51 -32.01
N LYS A 1078 -4.99 -5.29 -32.87
CA LYS A 1078 -4.91 -5.85 -34.23
C LYS A 1078 -4.76 -7.38 -34.28
N TRP A 1079 -4.37 -8.02 -33.18
CA TRP A 1079 -4.20 -9.47 -33.11
C TRP A 1079 -5.47 -10.21 -32.65
N MET A 1080 -6.47 -9.50 -32.13
CA MET A 1080 -7.76 -10.10 -31.76
C MET A 1080 -8.68 -10.13 -32.99
N ARG A 1081 -9.29 -11.30 -33.25
CA ARG A 1081 -10.27 -11.48 -34.34
C ARG A 1081 -11.67 -11.44 -33.75
N TRP A 1082 -12.57 -10.68 -34.35
CA TRP A 1082 -13.93 -10.53 -33.81
C TRP A 1082 -14.88 -11.56 -34.44
N GLY A 1083 -14.64 -11.95 -35.69
CA GLY A 1083 -15.36 -13.05 -36.34
C GLY A 1083 -16.85 -12.77 -36.54
N THR A 1084 -17.68 -13.81 -36.38
CA THR A 1084 -19.14 -13.75 -36.51
C THR A 1084 -19.76 -14.00 -35.15
N TYR A 1085 -20.61 -13.09 -34.67
CA TYR A 1085 -21.28 -13.19 -33.38
C TYR A 1085 -22.57 -13.99 -33.46
N ASP A 1086 -22.86 -14.76 -32.41
CA ASP A 1086 -24.11 -15.50 -32.21
C ASP A 1086 -25.08 -14.59 -31.42
N ILE A 1087 -26.02 -13.98 -32.15
CA ILE A 1087 -26.97 -12.99 -31.63
C ILE A 1087 -28.40 -13.53 -31.78
N GLN A 1088 -29.21 -13.38 -30.74
CA GLN A 1088 -30.61 -13.79 -30.71
C GLN A 1088 -31.50 -12.63 -30.29
N LEU A 1089 -32.57 -12.38 -31.04
CA LEU A 1089 -33.56 -11.35 -30.74
C LEU A 1089 -34.88 -12.01 -30.31
N ALA A 1090 -35.33 -11.73 -29.09
CA ALA A 1090 -36.61 -12.21 -28.57
C ALA A 1090 -37.70 -11.12 -28.72
N ILE A 1091 -38.75 -11.44 -29.46
CA ILE A 1091 -39.90 -10.57 -29.75
C ILE A 1091 -41.19 -11.36 -29.48
N ASP A 1092 -42.10 -10.82 -28.66
CA ASP A 1092 -43.45 -11.37 -28.40
C ASP A 1092 -43.46 -12.88 -28.03
N GLY A 1093 -42.43 -13.34 -27.30
CA GLY A 1093 -42.28 -14.73 -26.88
C GLY A 1093 -41.71 -15.69 -27.95
N SER A 1094 -41.31 -15.17 -29.11
CA SER A 1094 -40.55 -15.88 -30.15
C SER A 1094 -39.10 -15.41 -30.19
N THR A 1095 -38.16 -16.27 -30.60
CA THR A 1095 -36.73 -15.94 -30.71
C THR A 1095 -36.27 -16.11 -32.16
N GLN A 1096 -35.54 -15.11 -32.67
CA GLN A 1096 -34.97 -15.08 -34.01
C GLN A 1096 -33.45 -14.95 -33.93
N ASP A 1097 -32.72 -15.82 -34.64
CA ASP A 1097 -31.26 -15.72 -34.76
C ASP A 1097 -30.87 -14.62 -35.76
N ILE A 1098 -29.85 -13.83 -35.42
CA ILE A 1098 -29.26 -12.77 -36.25
C ILE A 1098 -27.78 -13.11 -36.47
N GLU A 1099 -27.41 -13.32 -37.74
CA GLU A 1099 -26.01 -13.51 -38.12
C GLU A 1099 -25.34 -12.14 -38.29
N PHE A 1100 -24.32 -11.86 -37.49
CA PHE A 1100 -23.58 -10.58 -37.53
C PHE A 1100 -22.08 -10.82 -37.71
N ASP A 1101 -21.55 -10.45 -38.88
CA ASP A 1101 -20.11 -10.49 -39.18
C ASP A 1101 -19.42 -9.23 -38.63
N SER A 1102 -18.97 -9.32 -37.38
CA SER A 1102 -18.24 -8.24 -36.70
C SER A 1102 -16.80 -8.08 -37.23
N GLU A 1103 -16.29 -9.06 -37.98
CA GLU A 1103 -15.00 -8.95 -38.66
C GLU A 1103 -15.07 -8.03 -39.88
N ALA A 1104 -16.20 -8.00 -40.59
CA ALA A 1104 -16.43 -7.13 -41.75
C ALA A 1104 -17.09 -5.77 -41.39
N ALA A 1105 -17.63 -5.64 -40.18
CA ALA A 1105 -18.29 -4.44 -39.69
C ALA A 1105 -17.34 -3.23 -39.52
N GLN A 1106 -17.87 -2.02 -39.67
CA GLN A 1106 -17.11 -0.78 -39.46
C GLN A 1106 -17.18 -0.34 -38.00
N SER A 1107 -16.21 0.49 -37.55
CA SER A 1107 -16.38 1.20 -36.28
C SER A 1107 -17.61 2.10 -36.34
N GLY A 1108 -18.39 2.13 -35.27
CA GLY A 1108 -19.66 2.87 -35.15
C GLY A 1108 -20.90 1.98 -35.18
N TRP A 1109 -22.03 2.57 -35.57
CA TRP A 1109 -23.33 1.92 -35.65
C TRP A 1109 -23.46 1.04 -36.91
N ASN A 1110 -23.74 -0.24 -36.73
CA ASN A 1110 -23.94 -1.23 -37.80
C ASN A 1110 -25.37 -1.77 -37.77
N ARG A 1111 -26.05 -1.82 -38.92
CA ARG A 1111 -27.44 -2.29 -39.01
C ARG A 1111 -27.54 -3.79 -38.83
N LEU A 1112 -28.39 -4.24 -37.89
CA LEU A 1112 -28.75 -5.66 -37.71
C LEU A 1112 -30.03 -6.03 -38.46
N GLY A 1113 -31.01 -5.12 -38.53
CA GLY A 1113 -32.27 -5.37 -39.25
C GLY A 1113 -33.33 -4.32 -38.97
N ASP A 1114 -34.45 -4.41 -39.70
CA ASP A 1114 -35.66 -3.63 -39.45
C ASP A 1114 -36.78 -4.62 -39.07
N PHE A 1115 -37.50 -4.34 -37.99
CA PHE A 1115 -38.45 -5.24 -37.35
C PHE A 1115 -39.79 -4.54 -37.11
N ASP A 1116 -40.89 -5.25 -37.32
CA ASP A 1116 -42.23 -4.78 -36.95
C ASP A 1116 -42.50 -5.25 -35.50
N LEU A 1117 -42.55 -4.31 -34.56
CA LEU A 1117 -42.58 -4.59 -33.12
C LEU A 1117 -43.89 -4.13 -32.49
N SER A 1118 -44.45 -4.96 -31.61
CA SER A 1118 -45.57 -4.59 -30.75
C SER A 1118 -45.08 -3.70 -29.58
N LYS A 1119 -46.00 -2.99 -28.92
CA LYS A 1119 -45.67 -2.30 -27.66
C LYS A 1119 -45.38 -3.33 -26.58
N GLY A 1120 -44.14 -3.40 -26.09
CA GLY A 1120 -43.74 -4.37 -25.08
C GLY A 1120 -42.23 -4.51 -24.97
N ASN A 1121 -41.80 -5.49 -24.17
CA ASN A 1121 -40.39 -5.78 -23.96
C ASN A 1121 -39.81 -6.61 -25.11
N VAL A 1122 -38.63 -6.22 -25.59
CA VAL A 1122 -37.83 -6.90 -26.60
C VAL A 1122 -36.42 -7.07 -26.05
N GLN A 1123 -35.82 -8.25 -26.23
CA GLN A 1123 -34.51 -8.57 -25.68
C GLN A 1123 -33.55 -8.99 -26.79
N LEU A 1124 -32.40 -8.30 -26.93
CA LEU A 1124 -31.30 -8.75 -27.78
C LEU A 1124 -30.24 -9.45 -26.92
N ARG A 1125 -30.03 -10.74 -27.15
CA ARG A 1125 -29.02 -11.55 -26.46
C ARG A 1125 -27.82 -11.80 -27.36
N VAL A 1126 -26.61 -11.60 -26.83
CA VAL A 1126 -25.33 -11.88 -27.50
C VAL A 1126 -24.59 -12.93 -26.68
N SER A 1127 -24.30 -14.09 -27.26
CA SER A 1127 -23.58 -15.16 -26.56
C SER A 1127 -22.06 -15.06 -26.78
N ASP A 1128 -21.28 -15.79 -25.98
CA ASP A 1128 -19.82 -15.88 -26.11
C ASP A 1128 -19.37 -16.77 -27.30
N LYS A 1129 -20.32 -17.35 -28.05
CA LYS A 1129 -20.04 -18.17 -29.22
C LYS A 1129 -19.70 -17.27 -30.42
N THR A 1130 -18.48 -17.41 -30.93
CA THR A 1130 -18.00 -16.66 -32.10
C THR A 1130 -17.03 -17.48 -32.94
N SER A 1131 -16.91 -17.17 -34.24
CA SER A 1131 -15.84 -17.67 -35.11
C SER A 1131 -14.48 -16.98 -34.90
N GLY A 1132 -14.46 -15.90 -34.11
CA GLY A 1132 -13.29 -15.13 -33.72
C GLY A 1132 -12.63 -15.59 -32.42
N THR A 1133 -11.88 -14.69 -31.78
CA THR A 1133 -11.23 -14.89 -30.48
C THR A 1133 -11.94 -14.16 -29.33
N ILE A 1134 -12.79 -13.18 -29.63
CA ILE A 1134 -13.44 -12.31 -28.62
C ILE A 1134 -14.81 -11.81 -29.12
N VAL A 1135 -15.74 -11.62 -28.19
CA VAL A 1135 -17.04 -10.98 -28.39
C VAL A 1135 -17.09 -9.67 -27.61
N ILE A 1136 -17.60 -8.62 -28.24
CA ILE A 1136 -17.75 -7.28 -27.68
C ILE A 1136 -19.24 -6.92 -27.61
N ALA A 1137 -19.67 -6.37 -26.48
CA ALA A 1137 -20.98 -5.80 -26.25
C ALA A 1137 -20.84 -4.38 -25.70
N ASP A 1138 -21.13 -3.41 -26.57
CA ASP A 1138 -20.99 -1.98 -26.30
C ASP A 1138 -22.37 -1.34 -26.14
N ALA A 1139 -23.12 -1.19 -27.23
CA ALA A 1139 -24.46 -0.64 -27.18
C ALA A 1139 -25.34 -1.09 -28.36
N ILE A 1140 -26.65 -0.93 -28.18
CA ILE A 1140 -27.65 -1.07 -29.24
C ILE A 1140 -28.48 0.21 -29.39
N ARG A 1141 -29.01 0.41 -30.60
CA ARG A 1141 -29.91 1.53 -30.92
C ARG A 1141 -31.14 1.03 -31.64
N TRP A 1142 -32.31 1.45 -31.15
CA TRP A 1142 -33.60 1.30 -31.80
C TRP A 1142 -34.05 2.65 -32.35
N SER A 1143 -34.21 2.77 -33.66
CA SER A 1143 -34.71 3.99 -34.31
C SER A 1143 -36.09 3.73 -34.93
N PRO A 1144 -37.13 4.53 -34.63
CA PRO A 1144 -38.42 4.37 -35.29
C PRO A 1144 -38.28 4.74 -36.77
N LEU A 1145 -38.83 3.90 -37.65
CA LEU A 1145 -38.84 4.16 -39.10
C LEU A 1145 -40.15 4.84 -39.54
N ASP A 1146 -41.20 4.67 -38.74
CA ASP A 1146 -42.50 5.28 -38.96
C ASP A 1146 -42.63 6.50 -38.05
N ASP A 1147 -42.30 7.71 -38.56
CA ASP A 1147 -42.93 9.00 -38.20
C ASP A 1147 -42.29 10.18 -38.98
N ALA A 1148 -42.96 10.57 -40.07
CA ALA A 1148 -42.83 11.91 -40.67
C ALA A 1148 -43.96 12.85 -40.24
N GLU A 1149 -44.84 12.47 -39.30
CA GLU A 1149 -46.02 13.24 -38.91
C GLU A 1149 -46.21 13.37 -37.40
N VAL A 1150 -45.27 14.02 -36.70
CA VAL A 1150 -45.61 14.88 -35.55
C VAL A 1150 -44.69 16.11 -35.54
N LEU A 1151 -44.88 16.97 -36.53
CA LEU A 1151 -44.64 18.41 -36.34
C LEU A 1151 -45.85 18.97 -35.58
N THR A 1152 -45.57 19.85 -34.63
CA THR A 1152 -46.48 20.67 -33.78
C THR A 1152 -47.04 20.03 -32.50
N ALA A 1153 -46.23 20.05 -31.44
CA ALA A 1153 -46.64 20.62 -30.15
C ALA A 1153 -45.39 21.12 -29.39
N ARG A 1154 -45.17 22.44 -29.42
CA ARG A 1154 -44.25 23.18 -28.53
C ARG A 1154 -45.13 24.00 -27.57
N ALA A 1155 -44.60 24.25 -26.36
CA ALA A 1155 -45.16 24.94 -25.19
C ALA A 1155 -46.09 24.04 -24.34
N ASP A 1156 -45.81 23.71 -23.08
CA ASP A 1156 -45.23 24.51 -21.98
C ASP A 1156 -44.08 23.82 -21.22
#